data_AF-A0AAV5V154-F1
#
_entry.id   AF-A0AAV5V154-F1
#
_cell.length_a   1.000
_cell.length_b   1.000
_cell.length_c   1.000
_cell.angle_alpha   90.00
_cell.angle_beta   90.00
_cell.angle_gamma   90.00
#
_symmetry.space_group_name_H-M   'P 1'
#
loop_
_entity.id
_entity.type
_entity.pdbx_description
1 polymer ?
#
loop_
_entity_poly.entity_id
_entity_poly.type
_entity_poly.pdbx_seq_one_letter_code
_entity_poly.pdbx_strand_id
1 'polypeptide(L)'
;MWLQAATLLLTAAASICSCEELQLQQPEKLFSRPGVDTAGGCSSLLLDQNAASLYVGCRGFLAKLWAYNINDTAENVATSRTFVVSSREESECRTLASASECAPSVRQIFLRPTADTLLVCSSVALKPELRVLDANKLIDKEEPRTVIGLCSPDARVNGTAVHVEWGNPGGDAPAFYAGIRTGMAGENHLIYRPALMDAGRESVAAMRTIYTDNTWLNEPQFVASFDIGEYVYFFFREIAVEIGFAPPTVFSRVARVCKKDMGGRAVLRNVWTSYVKARLNCSISARFPFYFDHLQSVSRVELEGDTLFYASMSTQDAAFPTSAICVFALSSIDQLFGHGLFLEQHTTGVWLPAPADSVPSHRPGSCSANSSSLSDNDLHFAKSHLMMAEPVSGGVPVMPTRDVFFHSVLVDVLPEQNVIFAIDHRSGWLWKLAHWREGGEYRWSMLQKNRLEVGGARIMATAILPHEFLYVSTSASTVGQFSLAACHLHASCHSCAIDPFCSWSSAGATCARREKAKGTGWISSWAGRGWSECASAAAVEKTVYLGDALHLESTRDEDPKEKGWTKDGRSLTRSDVIADSNGGIVIMNVRQEDGGEYVRGTRRYRVIVDTECERPTTVAGYHSAHREYCKEMASAKTMIDQWETCNGARGVNPAMNLV
;
A
#
# COMPACT_ATOMS: atom_id res chain seq x y z
N MET A 1 -36.59 38.31 -10.48
CA MET A 1 -35.57 38.25 -11.55
C MET A 1 -34.14 38.25 -11.01
N TRP A 2 -33.70 39.22 -10.20
CA TRP A 2 -32.32 39.23 -9.67
C TRP A 2 -32.00 38.08 -8.69
N LEU A 3 -32.95 37.68 -7.84
CA LEU A 3 -32.77 36.50 -6.96
C LEU A 3 -32.71 35.18 -7.75
N GLN A 4 -33.55 34.99 -8.76
CA GLN A 4 -33.50 33.79 -9.63
C GLN A 4 -32.21 33.72 -10.45
N ALA A 5 -31.68 34.87 -10.91
CA ALA A 5 -30.38 34.91 -11.59
C ALA A 5 -29.22 34.59 -10.64
N ALA A 6 -29.29 35.03 -9.37
CA ALA A 6 -28.30 34.69 -8.35
C ALA A 6 -28.35 33.20 -7.96
N THR A 7 -29.54 32.61 -7.84
CA THR A 7 -29.69 31.16 -7.59
C THR A 7 -29.20 30.35 -8.80
N LEU A 8 -29.51 30.76 -10.03
CA LEU A 8 -29.00 30.13 -11.26
C LEU A 8 -27.48 30.24 -11.40
N LEU A 9 -26.87 31.35 -11.00
CA LEU A 9 -25.41 31.55 -11.00
C LEU A 9 -24.72 30.77 -9.87
N LEU A 10 -25.34 30.65 -8.69
CA LEU A 10 -24.84 29.81 -7.59
C LEU A 10 -24.99 28.31 -7.90
N THR A 11 -26.08 27.88 -8.53
CA THR A 11 -26.26 26.50 -8.98
C THR A 11 -25.41 26.19 -10.21
N ALA A 12 -25.18 27.15 -11.11
CA ALA A 12 -24.25 26.98 -12.23
C ALA A 12 -22.79 26.97 -11.74
N ALA A 13 -22.42 27.77 -10.75
CA ALA A 13 -21.11 27.69 -10.10
C ALA A 13 -20.93 26.36 -9.35
N ALA A 14 -21.98 25.85 -8.68
CA ALA A 14 -21.97 24.52 -8.06
C ALA A 14 -21.96 23.37 -9.09
N SER A 15 -22.54 23.58 -10.28
CA SER A 15 -22.56 22.56 -11.36
C SER A 15 -21.28 22.57 -12.20
N ILE A 16 -20.64 23.73 -12.38
CA ILE A 16 -19.31 23.87 -13.03
C ILE A 16 -18.20 23.45 -12.06
N CYS A 17 -18.44 23.52 -10.76
CA CYS A 17 -17.62 22.91 -9.72
C CYS A 17 -18.17 21.53 -9.33
N SER A 18 -18.51 20.69 -10.32
CA SER A 18 -18.56 19.24 -10.07
C SER A 18 -17.11 18.73 -9.97
N CYS A 19 -16.43 19.14 -8.89
CA CYS A 19 -15.37 18.31 -8.34
C CYS A 19 -16.03 16.96 -8.11
N GLU A 20 -15.52 15.92 -8.77
CA GLU A 20 -15.51 14.57 -8.20
C GLU A 20 -15.26 14.80 -6.70
N GLU A 21 -16.24 14.50 -5.82
CA GLU A 21 -16.02 14.58 -4.38
C GLU A 21 -14.85 13.65 -4.10
N LEU A 22 -13.64 14.20 -4.13
CA LEU A 22 -12.45 13.51 -3.72
C LEU A 22 -12.73 13.21 -2.26
N GLN A 23 -13.04 11.94 -1.96
CA GLN A 23 -13.07 11.44 -0.60
C GLN A 23 -11.63 11.57 -0.06
N LEU A 24 -11.32 12.77 0.42
CA LEU A 24 -10.06 13.10 1.07
C LEU A 24 -10.14 12.51 2.48
N GLN A 25 -9.28 11.54 2.73
CA GLN A 25 -9.14 10.96 4.05
C GLN A 25 -7.99 11.68 4.76
N GLN A 26 -8.33 12.35 5.86
CA GLN A 26 -7.35 12.93 6.78
C GLN A 26 -6.84 11.84 7.74
N PRO A 27 -5.59 11.94 8.20
CA PRO A 27 -5.05 11.02 9.19
C PRO A 27 -5.75 11.22 10.54
N GLU A 28 -6.05 10.12 11.22
CA GLU A 28 -6.62 10.15 12.58
C GLU A 28 -5.59 10.63 13.60
N LYS A 29 -4.32 10.27 13.36
CA LYS A 29 -3.15 10.70 14.13
C LYS A 29 -2.02 11.07 13.17
N LEU A 30 -1.24 12.08 13.55
CA LEU A 30 -0.16 12.63 12.75
C LEU A 30 1.06 12.83 13.64
N PHE A 31 2.15 12.16 13.29
CA PHE A 31 3.46 12.38 13.90
C PHE A 31 4.33 13.26 13.00
N SER A 32 4.96 14.27 13.60
CA SER A 32 6.04 15.04 13.00
C SER A 32 7.05 15.40 14.09
N ARG A 33 8.34 15.43 13.74
CA ARG A 33 9.39 15.77 14.70
C ARG A 33 9.76 17.26 14.60
N PRO A 34 9.51 18.07 15.63
CA PRO A 34 9.90 19.48 15.61
C PRO A 34 11.43 19.63 15.69
N GLY A 35 11.97 20.63 14.99
CA GLY A 35 13.38 21.04 15.12
C GLY A 35 14.42 20.18 14.39
N VAL A 36 14.00 19.27 13.50
CA VAL A 36 14.90 18.52 12.62
C VAL A 36 14.65 18.96 11.18
N ASP A 37 15.71 19.11 10.38
CA ASP A 37 15.59 19.40 8.96
C ASP A 37 14.72 18.33 8.29
N THR A 38 13.55 18.75 7.82
CA THR A 38 12.53 17.86 7.25
C THR A 38 12.85 17.46 5.81
N ALA A 39 13.88 18.06 5.21
CA ALA A 39 14.28 17.81 3.84
C ALA A 39 14.77 16.37 3.64
N GLY A 40 13.96 15.55 2.97
CA GLY A 40 14.32 14.20 2.49
C GLY A 40 13.50 13.05 3.06
N GLY A 41 12.53 13.32 3.94
CA GLY A 41 11.45 12.41 4.29
C GLY A 41 11.82 11.17 5.11
N CYS A 42 10.80 10.37 5.41
CA CYS A 42 10.94 9.08 6.08
C CYS A 42 10.71 7.94 5.10
N SER A 43 11.77 7.19 4.79
CA SER A 43 11.78 6.18 3.71
C SER A 43 11.69 4.73 4.18
N SER A 44 11.72 4.50 5.49
CA SER A 44 11.61 3.17 6.08
C SER A 44 10.60 3.18 7.23
N LEU A 45 9.66 2.24 7.18
CA LEU A 45 8.70 1.97 8.25
C LEU A 45 8.81 0.48 8.59
N LEU A 46 8.96 0.17 9.87
CA LEU A 46 8.95 -1.21 10.36
C LEU A 46 8.01 -1.31 11.55
N LEU A 47 7.08 -2.24 11.48
CA LEU A 47 6.13 -2.49 12.56
C LEU A 47 6.53 -3.74 13.35
N ASP A 48 6.57 -3.60 14.67
CA ASP A 48 6.63 -4.71 15.62
C ASP A 48 5.26 -4.86 16.30
N GLN A 49 4.54 -5.91 15.94
CA GLN A 49 3.22 -6.19 16.51
C GLN A 49 3.31 -6.62 17.98
N ASN A 50 4.35 -7.38 18.34
CA ASN A 50 4.52 -7.92 19.69
C ASN A 50 4.82 -6.80 20.69
N ALA A 51 5.66 -5.85 20.28
CA ALA A 51 5.99 -4.67 21.09
C ALA A 51 5.03 -3.48 20.87
N ALA A 52 3.97 -3.65 20.06
CA ALA A 52 3.06 -2.58 19.63
C ALA A 52 3.80 -1.29 19.20
N SER A 53 4.91 -1.44 18.49
CA SER A 53 5.86 -0.37 18.21
C SER A 53 6.03 -0.14 16.71
N LEU A 54 5.99 1.12 16.29
CA LEU A 54 6.28 1.54 14.92
C LEU A 54 7.65 2.24 14.90
N TYR A 55 8.59 1.65 14.18
CA TYR A 55 9.90 2.24 13.91
C TYR A 55 9.86 3.03 12.62
N VAL A 56 10.28 4.30 12.70
CA VAL A 56 10.26 5.26 11.60
C VAL A 56 11.69 5.69 11.30
N GLY A 57 12.21 5.21 10.17
CA GLY A 57 13.52 5.56 9.64
C GLY A 57 13.44 6.76 8.72
N CYS A 58 14.02 7.88 9.16
CA CYS A 58 14.04 9.12 8.40
C CYS A 58 15.46 9.55 8.05
N ARG A 59 15.54 10.59 7.24
CA ARG A 59 16.78 11.36 7.15
C ARG A 59 17.07 12.06 8.47
N GLY A 60 18.28 11.89 8.97
CA GLY A 60 18.75 12.48 10.22
C GLY A 60 18.41 11.70 11.49
N PHE A 61 17.34 10.91 11.51
CA PHE A 61 16.90 10.27 12.74
C PHE A 61 16.12 8.97 12.55
N LEU A 62 16.05 8.22 13.65
CA LEU A 62 15.20 7.07 13.86
C LEU A 62 14.24 7.37 15.02
N ALA A 63 12.96 7.04 14.86
CA ALA A 63 11.98 7.14 15.94
C ALA A 63 11.32 5.79 16.19
N LYS A 64 11.00 5.51 17.46
CA LYS A 64 10.09 4.47 17.92
C LYS A 64 8.83 5.20 18.41
N LEU A 65 7.68 4.80 17.89
CA LEU A 65 6.36 5.34 18.24
C LEU A 65 5.46 4.19 18.73
N TRP A 66 4.47 4.51 19.55
CA TRP A 66 3.43 3.54 19.88
C TRP A 66 2.48 3.36 18.70
N ALA A 67 2.31 2.13 18.24
CA ALA A 67 1.57 1.82 17.03
C ALA A 67 0.09 2.25 17.13
N TYR A 68 -0.56 2.05 18.26
CA TYR A 68 -1.99 2.38 18.41
C TYR A 68 -2.28 3.89 18.48
N ASN A 69 -1.30 4.72 18.84
CA ASN A 69 -1.45 6.17 18.85
C ASN A 69 -0.11 6.87 18.63
N ILE A 70 0.20 7.19 17.38
CA ILE A 70 1.47 7.82 17.01
C ILE A 70 1.61 9.28 17.50
N ASN A 71 0.53 9.90 17.99
CA ASN A 71 0.59 11.24 18.60
C ASN A 71 1.15 11.20 20.02
N ASP A 72 1.10 10.04 20.68
CA ASP A 72 1.60 9.92 22.04
C ASP A 72 3.12 9.88 22.02
N THR A 73 3.71 11.03 22.32
CA THR A 73 5.16 11.24 22.32
C THR A 73 5.73 11.27 23.74
N ALA A 74 4.99 10.75 24.73
CA ALA A 74 5.51 10.60 26.08
C ALA A 74 6.73 9.66 26.12
N GLU A 75 7.69 9.95 27.00
CA GLU A 75 9.01 9.29 27.02
C GLU A 75 8.96 7.77 27.25
N ASN A 76 7.85 7.26 27.82
CA ASN A 76 7.63 5.84 28.05
C ASN A 76 7.16 5.07 26.80
N VAL A 77 6.63 5.77 25.79
CA VAL A 77 5.99 5.17 24.61
C VAL A 77 6.63 5.61 23.30
N ALA A 78 7.32 6.74 23.28
CA ALA A 78 8.08 7.22 22.15
C ALA A 78 9.54 7.48 22.51
N THR A 79 10.43 7.19 21.57
CA THR A 79 11.86 7.48 21.71
C THR A 79 12.41 7.85 20.35
N SER A 80 13.37 8.78 20.29
CA SER A 80 14.03 9.14 19.03
C SER A 80 15.53 9.24 19.20
N ARG A 81 16.25 8.85 18.15
CA ARG A 81 17.70 8.90 18.04
C ARG A 81 18.07 9.73 16.82
N THR A 82 18.88 10.77 17.01
CA THR A 82 19.45 11.56 15.92
C THR A 82 20.82 11.01 15.55
N PHE A 83 21.08 10.84 14.26
CA PHE A 83 22.39 10.48 13.74
C PHE A 83 23.15 11.77 13.43
N VAL A 84 24.37 11.87 13.97
CA VAL A 84 25.24 13.04 13.81
C VAL A 84 26.43 12.62 12.95
N VAL A 85 26.74 13.42 11.94
CA VAL A 85 27.94 13.28 11.13
C VAL A 85 29.02 14.19 11.75
N SER A 86 30.23 13.68 11.95
CA SER A 86 31.32 14.53 12.44
C SER A 86 31.73 15.57 11.39
N SER A 87 32.23 16.74 11.82
CA SER A 87 32.71 17.78 10.89
C SER A 87 33.78 17.29 9.92
N ARG A 88 34.61 16.35 10.38
CA ARG A 88 35.59 15.66 9.55
C ARG A 88 34.91 14.83 8.46
N GLU A 89 34.02 13.91 8.81
CA GLU A 89 33.33 13.03 7.84
C GLU A 89 32.48 13.83 6.87
N GLU A 90 31.84 14.90 7.35
CA GLU A 90 31.08 15.80 6.51
C GLU A 90 31.99 16.51 5.50
N SER A 91 33.14 17.05 5.94
CA SER A 91 34.10 17.69 5.01
C SER A 91 34.65 16.69 4.00
N GLU A 92 34.96 15.46 4.40
CA GLU A 92 35.40 14.38 3.52
C GLU A 92 34.32 14.06 2.46
N CYS A 93 33.07 13.86 2.87
CA CYS A 93 31.97 13.58 1.95
C CYS A 93 31.65 14.73 0.99
N ARG A 94 31.72 15.98 1.48
CA ARG A 94 31.47 17.18 0.66
C ARG A 94 32.48 17.38 -0.48
N THR A 95 33.61 16.67 -0.46
CA THR A 95 34.53 16.64 -1.61
C THR A 95 33.99 15.84 -2.80
N LEU A 96 33.10 14.88 -2.54
CA LEU A 96 32.56 13.95 -3.54
C LEU A 96 31.10 14.23 -3.89
N ALA A 97 30.33 14.82 -2.97
CA ALA A 97 28.89 14.96 -3.09
C ALA A 97 28.36 16.24 -2.45
N SER A 98 27.09 16.54 -2.69
CA SER A 98 26.43 17.71 -2.12
C SER A 98 26.17 17.54 -0.61
N ALA A 99 26.02 18.65 0.11
CA ALA A 99 25.69 18.63 1.54
C ALA A 99 24.42 17.83 1.85
N SER A 100 23.45 17.81 0.92
CA SER A 100 22.23 17.05 1.08
C SER A 100 22.44 15.54 0.93
N GLU A 101 23.41 15.09 0.15
CA GLU A 101 23.74 13.67 -0.02
C GLU A 101 24.60 13.14 1.14
N CYS A 102 25.36 14.02 1.80
CA CYS A 102 26.16 13.68 2.97
C CYS A 102 25.35 13.55 4.26
N ALA A 103 24.08 13.98 4.26
CA ALA A 103 23.23 13.89 5.43
C ALA A 103 22.97 12.42 5.81
N PRO A 104 22.95 12.09 7.11
CA PRO A 104 22.73 10.72 7.53
C PRO A 104 21.28 10.30 7.22
N SER A 105 21.06 9.06 6.82
CA SER A 105 19.74 8.55 6.46
C SER A 105 19.59 7.09 6.83
N VAL A 106 18.53 6.76 7.57
CA VAL A 106 18.15 5.37 7.83
C VAL A 106 17.68 4.73 6.53
N ARG A 107 18.27 3.59 6.17
CA ARG A 107 17.96 2.88 4.93
C ARG A 107 17.11 1.65 5.19
N GLN A 108 17.52 0.83 6.16
CA GLN A 108 16.86 -0.43 6.47
C GLN A 108 16.85 -0.66 7.98
N ILE A 109 15.78 -1.27 8.47
CA ILE A 109 15.54 -1.56 9.88
C ILE A 109 15.12 -3.03 9.95
N PHE A 110 15.70 -3.79 10.88
CA PHE A 110 15.35 -5.19 11.12
C PHE A 110 15.14 -5.43 12.61
N LEU A 111 14.12 -6.23 12.93
CA LEU A 111 13.92 -6.77 14.27
C LEU A 111 14.72 -8.06 14.41
N ARG A 112 15.27 -8.27 15.61
CA ARG A 112 15.81 -9.57 16.02
C ARG A 112 14.75 -10.27 16.86
N PRO A 113 14.01 -11.27 16.34
CA PRO A 113 12.91 -11.94 17.06
C PRO A 113 13.21 -12.35 18.50
N THR A 114 14.45 -12.73 18.79
CA THR A 114 14.86 -13.34 20.07
C THR A 114 15.45 -12.34 21.07
N ALA A 115 15.70 -11.09 20.67
CA ALA A 115 16.32 -10.09 21.53
C ALA A 115 15.68 -8.74 21.26
N ASP A 116 15.37 -7.95 22.30
CA ASP A 116 14.88 -6.56 22.21
C ASP A 116 15.93 -5.64 21.55
N THR A 117 16.23 -5.91 20.30
CA THR A 117 17.40 -5.46 19.57
C THR A 117 16.98 -5.17 18.15
N LEU A 118 17.31 -3.95 17.73
CA LEU A 118 17.03 -3.43 16.41
C LEU A 118 18.33 -3.34 15.64
N LEU A 119 18.37 -3.92 14.45
CA LEU A 119 19.51 -3.81 13.54
C LEU A 119 19.18 -2.72 12.53
N VAL A 120 19.98 -1.67 12.47
CA VAL A 120 19.70 -0.50 11.64
C VAL A 120 20.86 -0.27 10.70
N CYS A 121 20.59 -0.32 9.40
CA CYS A 121 21.55 0.10 8.38
C CYS A 121 21.23 1.54 7.96
N SER A 122 22.20 2.43 8.16
CA SER A 122 22.12 3.85 7.82
C SER A 122 23.25 4.22 6.87
N SER A 123 22.98 5.18 5.98
CA SER A 123 24.06 5.90 5.28
C SER A 123 24.46 7.09 6.14
N VAL A 124 25.73 7.20 6.50
CA VAL A 124 26.28 8.32 7.28
C VAL A 124 27.45 8.88 6.47
N ALA A 125 27.30 10.10 5.92
CA ALA A 125 28.29 10.70 5.02
C ALA A 125 28.71 9.79 3.84
N LEU A 126 27.72 9.17 3.17
CA LEU A 126 27.91 8.17 2.10
C LEU A 126 28.72 6.92 2.51
N LYS A 127 28.73 6.58 3.81
CA LYS A 127 29.28 5.33 4.33
C LYS A 127 28.14 4.48 4.92
N PRO A 128 27.99 3.20 4.51
CA PRO A 128 26.96 2.33 5.06
C PRO A 128 27.38 1.80 6.44
N GLU A 129 26.66 2.20 7.48
CA GLU A 129 26.88 1.78 8.86
C GLU A 129 25.76 0.85 9.32
N LEU A 130 26.14 -0.29 9.89
CA LEU A 130 25.24 -1.17 10.64
C LEU A 130 25.38 -0.88 12.14
N ARG A 131 24.24 -0.61 12.77
CA ARG A 131 24.11 -0.37 14.22
C ARG A 131 23.25 -1.45 14.86
N VAL A 132 23.67 -1.87 16.04
CA VAL A 132 22.90 -2.77 16.91
C VAL A 132 22.36 -1.94 18.05
N LEU A 133 21.05 -1.66 18.03
CA LEU A 133 20.39 -0.78 18.97
C LEU A 133 19.51 -1.56 19.95
N ASP A 134 19.32 -1.04 21.15
CA ASP A 134 18.20 -1.41 22.01
C ASP A 134 16.87 -1.00 21.36
N ALA A 135 15.94 -1.95 21.21
CA ALA A 135 14.69 -1.71 20.50
C ALA A 135 13.76 -0.72 21.22
N ASN A 136 13.92 -0.52 22.54
CA ASN A 136 13.10 0.38 23.33
C ASN A 136 13.75 1.76 23.44
N LYS A 137 15.02 1.82 23.84
CA LYS A 137 15.74 3.07 24.13
C LYS A 137 16.47 3.65 22.92
N LEU A 138 16.60 2.89 21.83
CA LEU A 138 17.36 3.27 20.63
C LEU A 138 18.82 3.66 20.94
N ILE A 139 19.46 2.96 21.90
CA ILE A 139 20.86 3.17 22.30
C ILE A 139 21.72 2.08 21.67
N ASP A 140 22.93 2.44 21.20
CA ASP A 140 23.90 1.48 20.66
C ASP A 140 24.27 0.45 21.75
N LYS A 141 24.08 -0.85 21.47
CA LYS A 141 24.55 -1.98 22.28
C LYS A 141 25.98 -2.38 21.91
N GLU A 142 26.38 -2.10 20.68
CA GLU A 142 27.68 -2.41 20.10
C GLU A 142 28.19 -1.18 19.33
N GLU A 143 29.51 -1.09 19.10
CA GLU A 143 30.07 -0.04 18.27
C GLU A 143 29.54 -0.13 16.82
N PRO A 144 29.16 1.00 16.21
CA PRO A 144 28.73 1.02 14.81
C PRO A 144 29.83 0.48 13.90
N ARG A 145 29.45 -0.40 12.99
CA ARG A 145 30.40 -1.02 12.04
C ARG A 145 30.05 -0.67 10.61
N THR A 146 31.06 -0.31 9.83
CA THR A 146 30.90 -0.12 8.39
C THR A 146 30.74 -1.49 7.72
N VAL A 147 29.58 -1.73 7.12
CA VAL A 147 29.28 -3.00 6.43
C VAL A 147 28.93 -2.72 4.99
N ILE A 148 29.85 -3.07 4.10
CA ILE A 148 29.65 -2.95 2.66
C ILE A 148 28.60 -3.96 2.22
N GLY A 149 27.70 -3.54 1.32
CA GLY A 149 26.76 -4.42 0.67
C GLY A 149 25.49 -4.74 1.47
N LEU A 150 25.23 -4.06 2.59
CA LEU A 150 23.97 -4.22 3.34
C LEU A 150 22.91 -3.19 2.90
N CYS A 151 23.25 -1.90 2.94
CA CYS A 151 22.40 -0.83 2.44
C CYS A 151 23.17 0.14 1.55
N SER A 152 22.45 0.79 0.62
CA SER A 152 23.06 1.75 -0.31
C SER A 152 23.45 3.04 0.42
N PRO A 153 24.66 3.57 0.18
CA PRO A 153 25.04 4.91 0.63
C PRO A 153 24.17 6.02 0.04
N ASP A 154 23.75 5.87 -1.22
CA ASP A 154 22.83 6.82 -1.87
C ASP A 154 21.38 6.48 -1.48
N ALA A 155 20.68 7.48 -0.94
CA ALA A 155 19.28 7.38 -0.51
C ALA A 155 18.28 7.18 -1.66
N ARG A 156 18.65 7.55 -2.90
CA ARG A 156 17.80 7.42 -4.10
C ARG A 156 17.87 6.03 -4.73
N VAL A 157 18.89 5.25 -4.38
CA VAL A 157 19.09 3.91 -4.92
C VAL A 157 18.29 2.92 -4.09
N ASN A 158 17.41 2.21 -4.78
CA ASN A 158 16.61 1.13 -4.18
C ASN A 158 17.51 -0.09 -3.92
N GLY A 159 17.32 -0.68 -2.74
CA GLY A 159 17.95 -1.93 -2.36
C GLY A 159 17.03 -2.67 -1.40
N THR A 160 17.17 -3.98 -1.36
CA THR A 160 16.42 -4.84 -0.43
C THR A 160 17.40 -5.65 0.39
N ALA A 161 17.04 -5.97 1.63
CA ALA A 161 17.76 -6.96 2.38
C ALA A 161 16.83 -7.64 3.39
N VAL A 162 17.26 -8.80 3.86
CA VAL A 162 16.61 -9.57 4.91
C VAL A 162 17.65 -10.07 5.90
N HIS A 163 17.31 -10.02 7.19
CA HIS A 163 18.09 -10.61 8.27
C HIS A 163 17.59 -12.04 8.51
N VAL A 164 18.48 -13.01 8.37
CA VAL A 164 18.21 -14.45 8.50
C VAL A 164 18.93 -14.94 9.74
N GLU A 165 18.18 -15.34 10.76
CA GLU A 165 18.76 -15.86 12.00
C GLU A 165 19.21 -17.30 11.88
N TRP A 166 18.43 -18.15 11.19
CA TRP A 166 18.57 -19.60 11.23
C TRP A 166 18.70 -20.22 9.83
N GLY A 167 19.40 -21.36 9.75
CA GLY A 167 19.61 -22.12 8.51
C GLY A 167 20.85 -21.71 7.72
N ASN A 168 21.69 -20.82 8.27
CA ASN A 168 22.93 -20.39 7.63
C ASN A 168 24.10 -21.33 7.95
N PRO A 169 25.18 -21.32 7.15
CA PRO A 169 26.38 -22.11 7.42
C PRO A 169 27.12 -21.61 8.67
N GLY A 170 27.97 -22.47 9.24
CA GLY A 170 28.79 -22.10 10.40
C GLY A 170 28.05 -22.20 11.75
N GLY A 171 27.08 -23.11 11.87
CA GLY A 171 26.34 -23.33 13.11
C GLY A 171 25.17 -22.36 13.31
N ASP A 172 24.41 -22.08 12.25
CA ASP A 172 23.28 -21.14 12.26
C ASP A 172 23.66 -19.71 12.66
N ALA A 173 24.83 -19.24 12.20
CA ALA A 173 25.24 -17.86 12.41
C ALA A 173 24.27 -16.89 11.73
N PRO A 174 23.87 -15.78 12.40
CA PRO A 174 22.97 -14.80 11.79
C PRO A 174 23.64 -14.13 10.59
N ALA A 175 22.87 -13.95 9.52
CA ALA A 175 23.36 -13.44 8.26
C ALA A 175 22.41 -12.40 7.68
N PHE A 176 22.97 -11.48 6.89
CA PHE A 176 22.17 -10.60 6.04
C PHE A 176 22.29 -11.04 4.60
N TYR A 177 21.17 -10.99 3.88
CA TYR A 177 21.11 -11.23 2.45
C TYR A 177 20.56 -9.97 1.80
N ALA A 178 21.30 -9.38 0.86
CA ALA A 178 20.98 -8.09 0.29
C ALA A 178 21.03 -8.11 -1.23
N GLY A 179 20.01 -7.53 -1.88
CA GLY A 179 20.03 -7.13 -3.28
C GLY A 179 20.38 -5.64 -3.34
N ILE A 180 21.57 -5.32 -3.83
CA ILE A 180 22.14 -3.98 -3.71
C ILE A 180 22.96 -3.57 -4.94
N ARG A 181 23.08 -2.26 -5.12
CA ARG A 181 23.99 -1.60 -6.06
C ARG A 181 25.19 -1.05 -5.28
N THR A 182 26.40 -1.42 -5.68
CA THR A 182 27.68 -1.07 -5.02
C THR A 182 28.65 -0.42 -6.00
N GLY A 183 29.76 0.13 -5.48
CA GLY A 183 30.72 0.94 -6.25
C GLY A 183 30.42 2.44 -6.14
N MET A 184 31.42 3.29 -6.26
CA MET A 184 31.26 4.75 -6.07
C MET A 184 30.35 5.39 -7.13
N ALA A 185 30.36 4.88 -8.36
CA ALA A 185 29.39 5.26 -9.40
C ALA A 185 28.18 4.30 -9.46
N GLY A 186 28.17 3.27 -8.60
CA GLY A 186 27.13 2.26 -8.49
C GLY A 186 27.11 1.24 -9.64
N GLU A 187 28.19 1.01 -10.36
CA GLU A 187 28.16 0.08 -11.50
C GLU A 187 27.87 -1.39 -11.13
N ASN A 188 28.12 -1.80 -9.87
CA ASN A 188 28.13 -3.22 -9.50
C ASN A 188 26.82 -3.63 -8.84
N HIS A 189 25.95 -4.30 -9.60
CA HIS A 189 24.70 -4.88 -9.10
C HIS A 189 24.93 -6.30 -8.55
N LEU A 190 24.51 -6.54 -7.31
CA LEU A 190 24.84 -7.77 -6.58
C LEU A 190 23.66 -8.28 -5.76
N ILE A 191 23.50 -9.61 -5.74
CA ILE A 191 22.91 -10.30 -4.59
C ILE A 191 24.06 -10.79 -3.72
N TYR A 192 24.11 -10.30 -2.48
CA TYR A 192 25.26 -10.38 -1.60
C TYR A 192 24.90 -10.89 -0.20
N ARG A 193 25.73 -11.76 0.35
CA ARG A 193 25.77 -12.10 1.77
C ARG A 193 27.14 -11.72 2.32
N PRO A 194 27.25 -10.80 3.29
CA PRO A 194 28.50 -10.50 3.95
C PRO A 194 29.15 -11.74 4.59
N ALA A 195 30.45 -11.68 4.83
CA ALA A 195 31.16 -12.74 5.54
C ALA A 195 30.54 -12.96 6.93
N LEU A 196 30.36 -14.21 7.31
CA LEU A 196 29.85 -14.58 8.63
C LEU A 196 31.00 -14.57 9.62
N MET A 197 30.74 -13.98 10.77
CA MET A 197 31.72 -13.81 11.84
C MET A 197 31.33 -14.69 13.02
N ASP A 198 32.29 -15.45 13.53
CA ASP A 198 32.17 -16.20 14.79
C ASP A 198 33.29 -15.76 15.74
N ALA A 199 32.92 -15.32 16.94
CA ALA A 199 33.84 -14.76 17.94
C ALA A 199 34.85 -13.73 17.37
N GLY A 200 34.43 -12.90 16.41
CA GLY A 200 35.27 -11.88 15.78
C GLY A 200 36.23 -12.39 14.69
N ARG A 201 36.14 -13.67 14.32
CA ARG A 201 36.88 -14.27 13.20
C ARG A 201 35.93 -14.64 12.07
N GLU A 202 36.38 -14.46 10.84
CA GLU A 202 35.64 -14.93 9.66
C GLU A 202 35.49 -16.45 9.74
N SER A 203 34.24 -16.92 9.87
CA SER A 203 33.90 -18.35 9.89
C SER A 203 33.50 -18.83 8.50
N VAL A 204 32.76 -18.00 7.75
CA VAL A 204 32.31 -18.29 6.38
C VAL A 204 32.53 -17.06 5.52
N ALA A 205 33.16 -17.26 4.36
CA ALA A 205 33.43 -16.20 3.41
C ALA A 205 32.14 -15.55 2.87
N ALA A 206 32.27 -14.30 2.43
CA ALA A 206 31.19 -13.58 1.77
C ALA A 206 30.79 -14.26 0.45
N MET A 207 29.50 -14.20 0.12
CA MET A 207 28.91 -14.80 -1.09
C MET A 207 28.30 -13.72 -1.96
N ARG A 208 28.47 -13.86 -3.28
CA ARG A 208 28.00 -12.84 -4.24
C ARG A 208 27.63 -13.44 -5.60
N THR A 209 26.85 -12.70 -6.36
CA THR A 209 26.69 -12.91 -7.80
C THR A 209 27.90 -12.36 -8.58
N ILE A 210 28.03 -12.74 -9.85
CA ILE A 210 29.08 -12.24 -10.74
C ILE A 210 28.59 -10.93 -11.40
N TYR A 211 29.02 -9.78 -10.88
CA TYR A 211 28.57 -8.47 -11.38
C TYR A 211 29.05 -8.12 -12.80
N THR A 212 30.08 -8.78 -13.32
CA THR A 212 30.58 -8.57 -14.68
C THR A 212 29.82 -9.39 -15.74
N ASP A 213 28.88 -10.23 -15.31
CA ASP A 213 28.14 -11.15 -16.17
C ASP A 213 26.64 -10.82 -16.11
N ASN A 214 26.14 -10.19 -17.18
CA ASN A 214 24.76 -9.72 -17.26
C ASN A 214 23.73 -10.87 -17.27
N THR A 215 24.15 -12.13 -17.46
CA THR A 215 23.24 -13.28 -17.32
C THR A 215 22.78 -13.46 -15.87
N TRP A 216 23.60 -13.06 -14.89
CA TRP A 216 23.25 -13.06 -13.48
C TRP A 216 22.23 -11.97 -13.17
N LEU A 217 22.63 -10.72 -13.43
CA LEU A 217 21.88 -9.51 -13.13
C LEU A 217 22.21 -8.44 -14.17
N ASN A 218 21.21 -7.87 -14.82
CA ASN A 218 21.39 -6.84 -15.84
C ASN A 218 20.63 -5.55 -15.49
N GLU A 219 21.32 -4.59 -14.89
CA GLU A 219 20.73 -3.35 -14.34
C GLU A 219 19.47 -3.59 -13.47
N PRO A 220 19.51 -4.50 -12.48
CA PRO A 220 18.35 -4.80 -11.66
C PRO A 220 17.94 -3.62 -10.76
N GLN A 221 16.64 -3.48 -10.57
CA GLN A 221 16.03 -2.67 -9.53
C GLN A 221 15.34 -3.60 -8.53
N PHE A 222 15.95 -3.71 -7.33
CA PHE A 222 15.48 -4.59 -6.28
C PHE A 222 14.24 -4.02 -5.59
N VAL A 223 13.26 -4.90 -5.31
CA VAL A 223 11.96 -4.53 -4.73
C VAL A 223 11.79 -5.15 -3.35
N ALA A 224 11.98 -6.47 -3.21
CA ALA A 224 11.78 -7.17 -1.95
C ALA A 224 12.66 -8.41 -1.81
N SER A 225 12.88 -8.84 -0.57
CA SER A 225 13.55 -10.10 -0.25
C SER A 225 12.89 -10.75 0.95
N PHE A 226 12.81 -12.09 0.95
CA PHE A 226 12.11 -12.85 1.97
C PHE A 226 12.90 -14.09 2.38
N ASP A 227 12.96 -14.32 3.69
CA ASP A 227 13.45 -15.55 4.30
C ASP A 227 12.29 -16.58 4.37
N ILE A 228 12.44 -17.72 3.67
CA ILE A 228 11.44 -18.79 3.66
C ILE A 228 12.12 -20.17 3.58
N GLY A 229 11.95 -20.98 4.63
CA GLY A 229 12.47 -22.35 4.68
C GLY A 229 14.00 -22.38 4.60
N GLU A 230 14.53 -23.14 3.64
CA GLU A 230 15.98 -23.26 3.38
C GLU A 230 16.52 -22.20 2.40
N TYR A 231 15.65 -21.34 1.89
CA TYR A 231 15.95 -20.40 0.81
C TYR A 231 15.79 -18.94 1.24
N VAL A 232 16.43 -18.07 0.47
CA VAL A 232 16.16 -16.63 0.46
C VAL A 232 15.71 -16.26 -0.94
N TYR A 233 14.52 -15.64 -1.04
CA TYR A 233 13.93 -15.21 -2.31
C TYR A 233 14.17 -13.72 -2.52
N PHE A 234 14.45 -13.33 -3.76
CA PHE A 234 14.65 -11.94 -4.18
C PHE A 234 13.70 -11.61 -5.32
N PHE A 235 13.03 -10.48 -5.19
CA PHE A 235 12.11 -9.95 -6.18
C PHE A 235 12.67 -8.63 -6.73
N PHE A 236 12.81 -8.56 -8.05
CA PHE A 236 13.41 -7.41 -8.73
C PHE A 236 12.92 -7.34 -10.18
N ARG A 237 13.22 -6.23 -10.86
CA ARG A 237 13.06 -6.09 -12.32
C ARG A 237 14.40 -5.76 -12.94
N GLU A 238 14.69 -6.28 -14.13
CA GLU A 238 15.98 -6.10 -14.81
C GLU A 238 15.78 -6.06 -16.32
N ILE A 239 16.81 -5.63 -17.07
CA ILE A 239 16.79 -5.69 -18.53
C ILE A 239 16.96 -7.15 -18.99
N ALA A 240 15.97 -7.67 -19.71
CA ALA A 240 15.91 -9.06 -20.14
C ALA A 240 16.93 -9.37 -21.24
N VAL A 241 17.94 -10.17 -20.90
CA VAL A 241 19.01 -10.60 -21.82
C VAL A 241 18.53 -11.66 -22.81
N GLU A 242 17.46 -12.38 -22.48
CA GLU A 242 16.95 -13.50 -23.26
C GLU A 242 16.19 -13.09 -24.53
N ILE A 243 15.82 -11.81 -24.64
CA ILE A 243 15.08 -11.30 -25.80
C ILE A 243 16.01 -10.87 -26.95
N GLY A 244 17.33 -10.99 -26.76
CA GLY A 244 18.34 -10.92 -27.82
C GLY A 244 18.24 -9.66 -28.68
N PHE A 245 17.76 -9.81 -29.92
CA PHE A 245 17.67 -8.75 -30.93
C PHE A 245 16.47 -7.79 -30.76
N ALA A 246 15.56 -8.06 -29.84
CA ALA A 246 14.46 -7.15 -29.55
C ALA A 246 14.95 -5.87 -28.84
N PRO A 247 14.17 -4.77 -28.90
CA PRO A 247 14.44 -3.60 -28.07
C PRO A 247 14.62 -4.00 -26.60
N PRO A 248 15.54 -3.36 -25.86
CA PRO A 248 15.74 -3.63 -24.44
C PRO A 248 14.41 -3.55 -23.70
N THR A 249 13.97 -4.70 -23.19
CA THR A 249 12.70 -4.84 -22.47
C THR A 249 13.03 -5.24 -21.05
N VAL A 250 12.33 -4.67 -20.09
CA VAL A 250 12.49 -5.02 -18.68
C VAL A 250 11.57 -6.19 -18.36
N PHE A 251 12.08 -7.20 -17.65
CA PHE A 251 11.26 -8.25 -17.07
C PHE A 251 11.35 -8.23 -15.54
N SER A 252 10.23 -8.57 -14.91
CA SER A 252 10.16 -8.84 -13.49
C SER A 252 10.61 -10.26 -13.19
N ARG A 253 11.35 -10.42 -12.10
CA ARG A 253 12.02 -11.65 -11.71
C ARG A 253 11.74 -12.01 -10.26
N VAL A 254 11.67 -13.31 -10.03
CA VAL A 254 11.94 -13.92 -8.73
C VAL A 254 13.22 -14.74 -8.86
N ALA A 255 14.13 -14.59 -7.91
CA ALA A 255 15.30 -15.44 -7.78
C ALA A 255 15.32 -16.10 -6.40
N ARG A 256 16.01 -17.23 -6.28
CA ARG A 256 16.28 -17.86 -4.99
C ARG A 256 17.74 -18.26 -4.85
N VAL A 257 18.20 -18.31 -3.60
CA VAL A 257 19.48 -18.89 -3.19
C VAL A 257 19.27 -19.74 -1.94
N CYS A 258 20.11 -20.76 -1.76
CA CYS A 258 20.12 -21.57 -0.55
C CYS A 258 20.88 -20.86 0.57
N LYS A 259 20.32 -20.88 1.78
CA LYS A 259 21.00 -20.29 2.95
C LYS A 259 22.34 -20.95 3.22
N LYS A 260 22.40 -22.28 3.14
CA LYS A 260 23.61 -23.09 3.41
C LYS A 260 24.68 -23.03 2.31
N ASP A 261 24.48 -22.25 1.25
CA ASP A 261 25.45 -22.13 0.17
C ASP A 261 26.74 -21.45 0.67
N MET A 262 27.87 -22.10 0.39
CA MET A 262 29.23 -21.68 0.75
C MET A 262 30.11 -21.47 -0.48
N GLY A 263 29.54 -21.58 -1.69
CA GLY A 263 30.30 -21.54 -2.94
C GLY A 263 30.91 -22.89 -3.29
N GLY A 264 31.50 -22.96 -4.48
CA GLY A 264 32.26 -24.12 -4.94
C GLY A 264 33.73 -24.07 -4.50
N ARG A 265 34.45 -25.19 -4.65
CA ARG A 265 35.86 -25.29 -4.25
C ARG A 265 36.81 -24.56 -5.20
N ALA A 266 36.65 -24.79 -6.50
CA ALA A 266 37.46 -24.18 -7.55
C ALA A 266 36.60 -23.33 -8.49
N VAL A 267 35.59 -23.95 -9.11
CA VAL A 267 34.54 -23.27 -9.87
C VAL A 267 33.57 -22.58 -8.90
N LEU A 268 33.13 -21.36 -9.21
CA LEU A 268 32.21 -20.57 -8.36
C LEU A 268 32.70 -20.39 -6.91
N ARG A 269 34.01 -20.23 -6.70
CA ARG A 269 34.57 -19.92 -5.38
C ARG A 269 34.05 -18.56 -4.88
N ASN A 270 33.42 -18.55 -3.70
CA ASN A 270 32.76 -17.38 -3.10
C ASN A 270 31.65 -16.78 -3.99
N VAL A 271 31.06 -17.61 -4.87
CA VAL A 271 29.95 -17.24 -5.75
C VAL A 271 28.81 -18.24 -5.52
N TRP A 272 27.57 -17.77 -5.56
CA TRP A 272 26.40 -18.62 -5.37
C TRP A 272 26.39 -19.81 -6.34
N THR A 273 26.22 -21.02 -5.81
CA THR A 273 26.07 -22.25 -6.61
C THR A 273 24.59 -22.59 -6.81
N SER A 274 23.74 -22.07 -5.93
CA SER A 274 22.29 -22.29 -5.88
C SER A 274 21.46 -21.16 -6.48
N TYR A 275 22.08 -20.16 -7.11
CA TYR A 275 21.34 -19.04 -7.69
C TYR A 275 20.59 -19.46 -8.96
N VAL A 276 19.27 -19.27 -8.93
CA VAL A 276 18.39 -19.42 -10.10
C VAL A 276 17.34 -18.31 -10.10
N LYS A 277 16.91 -17.86 -11.28
CA LYS A 277 15.87 -16.85 -11.47
C LYS A 277 14.83 -17.24 -12.51
N ALA A 278 13.60 -16.75 -12.35
CA ALA A 278 12.49 -16.97 -13.26
C ALA A 278 11.77 -15.66 -13.58
N ARG A 279 11.16 -15.58 -14.77
CA ARG A 279 10.28 -14.44 -15.13
C ARG A 279 8.98 -14.52 -14.35
N LEU A 280 8.51 -13.40 -13.83
CA LEU A 280 7.15 -13.23 -13.30
C LEU A 280 6.23 -12.74 -14.42
N ASN A 281 5.19 -13.51 -14.75
CA ASN A 281 4.23 -13.13 -15.79
C ASN A 281 2.93 -12.61 -15.18
N CYS A 282 2.71 -11.31 -15.32
CA CYS A 282 1.46 -10.64 -15.02
C CYS A 282 0.88 -10.08 -16.31
N SER A 283 -0.18 -10.70 -16.83
CA SER A 283 -0.77 -10.29 -18.10
C SER A 283 -2.26 -10.54 -18.19
N ILE A 284 -2.93 -9.74 -19.02
CA ILE A 284 -4.33 -9.94 -19.36
C ILE A 284 -4.40 -10.90 -20.55
N SER A 285 -5.05 -12.05 -20.36
CA SER A 285 -5.24 -13.04 -21.41
C SER A 285 -6.13 -12.46 -22.54
N ALA A 286 -5.54 -12.27 -23.71
CA ALA A 286 -6.20 -11.81 -24.93
C ALA A 286 -5.50 -12.44 -26.15
N ARG A 287 -5.99 -12.19 -27.38
CA ARG A 287 -5.32 -12.66 -28.62
C ARG A 287 -3.85 -12.24 -28.67
N PHE A 288 -3.56 -11.05 -28.17
CA PHE A 288 -2.22 -10.57 -27.87
C PHE A 288 -2.20 -10.21 -26.38
N PRO A 289 -1.46 -10.96 -25.54
CA PRO A 289 -1.44 -10.68 -24.11
C PRO A 289 -0.88 -9.29 -23.82
N PHE A 290 -1.53 -8.59 -22.89
CA PHE A 290 -1.06 -7.29 -22.41
C PHE A 290 -0.25 -7.51 -21.13
N TYR A 291 1.05 -7.21 -21.15
CA TYR A 291 1.97 -7.50 -20.05
C TYR A 291 2.24 -6.30 -19.15
N PHE A 292 2.26 -6.55 -17.84
CA PHE A 292 2.74 -5.62 -16.81
C PHE A 292 4.12 -6.11 -16.33
N ASP A 293 5.18 -5.78 -17.07
CA ASP A 293 6.50 -6.35 -16.82
C ASP A 293 7.34 -5.61 -15.75
N HIS A 294 6.88 -4.48 -15.20
CA HIS A 294 7.62 -3.67 -14.23
C HIS A 294 7.10 -3.84 -12.80
N LEU A 295 7.71 -4.72 -12.02
CA LEU A 295 7.42 -4.92 -10.60
C LEU A 295 7.77 -3.68 -9.77
N GLN A 296 6.83 -3.19 -8.94
CA GLN A 296 7.01 -2.01 -8.10
C GLN A 296 7.08 -2.35 -6.60
N SER A 297 6.21 -3.25 -6.12
CA SER A 297 6.14 -3.65 -4.71
C SER A 297 5.67 -5.10 -4.60
N VAL A 298 6.08 -5.78 -3.51
CA VAL A 298 5.64 -7.15 -3.17
C VAL A 298 5.26 -7.21 -1.70
N SER A 299 4.08 -7.75 -1.41
CA SER A 299 3.61 -8.08 -0.07
C SER A 299 3.50 -9.59 0.09
N ARG A 300 4.11 -10.14 1.14
CA ARG A 300 4.07 -11.57 1.49
C ARG A 300 2.89 -11.83 2.40
N VAL A 301 2.10 -12.85 2.07
CA VAL A 301 0.96 -13.33 2.84
C VAL A 301 1.10 -14.82 3.07
N GLU A 302 1.16 -15.24 4.32
CA GLU A 302 1.17 -16.64 4.71
C GLU A 302 -0.28 -17.11 4.91
N LEU A 303 -0.69 -18.15 4.20
CA LEU A 303 -2.00 -18.80 4.33
C LEU A 303 -1.82 -20.23 4.85
N GLU A 304 -2.92 -20.84 5.30
CA GLU A 304 -2.94 -22.27 5.62
C GLU A 304 -2.64 -23.11 4.35
N GLY A 305 -1.39 -23.54 4.21
CA GLY A 305 -0.93 -24.48 3.18
C GLY A 305 -0.07 -23.88 2.06
N ASP A 306 -0.05 -22.56 1.87
CA ASP A 306 0.83 -21.90 0.88
C ASP A 306 1.13 -20.45 1.25
N THR A 307 2.21 -19.89 0.68
CA THR A 307 2.55 -18.46 0.80
C THR A 307 2.24 -17.76 -0.51
N LEU A 308 1.50 -16.66 -0.46
CA LEU A 308 1.19 -15.82 -1.63
C LEU A 308 2.01 -14.53 -1.62
N PHE A 309 2.44 -14.11 -2.81
CA PHE A 309 3.10 -12.84 -3.06
C PHE A 309 2.19 -11.95 -3.90
N TYR A 310 1.64 -10.92 -3.28
CA TYR A 310 0.86 -9.89 -3.96
C TYR A 310 1.83 -8.84 -4.50
N ALA A 311 1.85 -8.68 -5.81
CA ALA A 311 2.81 -7.85 -6.51
C ALA A 311 2.10 -6.74 -7.27
N SER A 312 2.45 -5.47 -7.02
CA SER A 312 2.05 -4.38 -7.90
C SER A 312 2.99 -4.30 -9.09
N MET A 313 2.44 -4.36 -10.30
CA MET A 313 3.20 -4.39 -11.54
C MET A 313 2.63 -3.35 -12.50
N SER A 314 3.51 -2.67 -13.23
CA SER A 314 3.16 -1.64 -14.21
C SER A 314 3.63 -2.02 -15.61
N THR A 315 3.11 -1.32 -16.61
CA THR A 315 3.78 -1.26 -17.92
C THR A 315 5.10 -0.49 -17.82
N GLN A 316 5.93 -0.61 -18.87
CA GLN A 316 7.08 0.27 -19.07
C GLN A 316 6.66 1.74 -19.02
N ASP A 317 7.59 2.64 -18.68
CA ASP A 317 7.40 4.09 -18.53
C ASP A 317 6.86 4.74 -19.83
N ALA A 318 5.56 4.56 -20.06
CA ALA A 318 4.79 5.13 -21.14
C ALA A 318 4.10 6.40 -20.68
N ALA A 319 3.67 7.24 -21.63
CA ALA A 319 2.90 8.45 -21.35
C ALA A 319 1.62 8.19 -20.52
N PHE A 320 1.10 6.96 -20.60
CA PHE A 320 -0.09 6.49 -19.91
C PHE A 320 0.29 5.27 -19.06
N PRO A 321 0.81 5.46 -17.82
CA PRO A 321 1.17 4.35 -16.97
C PRO A 321 -0.07 3.54 -16.61
N THR A 322 0.00 2.23 -16.80
CA THR A 322 -1.04 1.29 -16.37
C THR A 322 -0.47 0.33 -15.35
N SER A 323 -1.29 -0.09 -14.39
CA SER A 323 -0.88 -1.01 -13.33
C SER A 323 -1.92 -2.08 -13.08
N ALA A 324 -1.45 -3.21 -12.57
CA ALA A 324 -2.26 -4.29 -12.07
C ALA A 324 -1.60 -4.92 -10.85
N ILE A 325 -2.38 -5.66 -10.07
CA ILE A 325 -1.87 -6.49 -8.98
C ILE A 325 -1.93 -7.94 -9.42
N CYS A 326 -0.81 -8.65 -9.35
CA CYS A 326 -0.77 -10.09 -9.63
C CYS A 326 -0.39 -10.87 -8.38
N VAL A 327 -0.85 -12.13 -8.30
CA VAL A 327 -0.68 -12.97 -7.12
C VAL A 327 0.12 -14.20 -7.52
N PHE A 328 1.32 -14.33 -6.97
CA PHE A 328 2.21 -15.46 -7.24
C PHE A 328 2.23 -16.39 -6.03
N ALA A 329 2.02 -17.69 -6.26
CA ALA A 329 2.09 -18.71 -5.22
C ALA A 329 3.52 -19.24 -5.05
N LEU A 330 3.96 -19.40 -3.81
CA LEU A 330 5.27 -19.98 -3.51
C LEU A 330 5.38 -21.41 -4.05
N SER A 331 4.32 -22.22 -3.89
CA SER A 331 4.25 -23.56 -4.48
C SER A 331 4.55 -23.59 -5.99
N SER A 332 3.98 -22.67 -6.76
CA SER A 332 4.25 -22.53 -8.19
C SER A 332 5.70 -22.12 -8.50
N ILE A 333 6.26 -21.21 -7.69
CA ILE A 333 7.66 -20.78 -7.81
C ILE A 333 8.60 -21.96 -7.56
N ASP A 334 8.35 -22.72 -6.49
CA ASP A 334 9.19 -23.86 -6.11
C ASP A 334 9.05 -25.04 -7.06
N GLN A 335 7.84 -25.30 -7.56
CA GLN A 335 7.61 -26.29 -8.60
C GLN A 335 8.42 -25.96 -9.86
N LEU A 336 8.39 -24.69 -10.30
CA LEU A 336 9.15 -24.26 -11.47
C LEU A 336 10.65 -24.45 -11.25
N PHE A 337 11.21 -23.96 -10.15
CA PHE A 337 12.64 -24.13 -9.90
C PHE A 337 13.06 -25.61 -9.71
N GLY A 338 12.19 -26.41 -9.09
CA GLY A 338 12.43 -27.84 -8.85
C GLY A 338 12.34 -28.73 -10.10
N HIS A 339 11.49 -28.39 -11.06
CA HIS A 339 11.16 -29.30 -12.18
C HIS A 339 11.19 -28.66 -13.57
N GLY A 340 11.21 -27.33 -13.68
CA GLY A 340 11.19 -26.63 -14.96
C GLY A 340 12.46 -26.80 -15.80
N LEU A 341 12.39 -26.45 -17.08
CA LEU A 341 13.59 -26.43 -17.94
C LEU A 341 14.38 -25.15 -17.72
N PHE A 342 15.71 -25.24 -17.81
CA PHE A 342 16.56 -24.06 -17.82
C PHE A 342 16.58 -23.43 -19.22
N LEU A 343 16.92 -22.14 -19.28
CA LEU A 343 17.16 -21.44 -20.53
C LEU A 343 18.67 -21.43 -20.82
N GLU A 344 19.04 -21.77 -22.05
CA GLU A 344 20.42 -21.82 -22.52
C GLU A 344 20.62 -20.87 -23.70
N GLN A 345 21.74 -20.15 -23.72
CA GLN A 345 22.11 -19.32 -24.86
C GLN A 345 22.88 -20.16 -25.88
N HIS A 346 22.31 -20.30 -27.07
CA HIS A 346 22.96 -20.98 -28.18
C HIS A 346 24.06 -20.10 -28.82
N THR A 347 24.98 -20.71 -29.58
CA THR A 347 26.08 -20.01 -30.27
C THR A 347 25.62 -18.92 -31.25
N THR A 348 24.37 -19.00 -31.70
CA THR A 348 23.71 -18.00 -32.56
C THR A 348 23.18 -16.79 -31.79
N GLY A 349 23.32 -16.76 -30.46
CA GLY A 349 22.80 -15.72 -29.57
C GLY A 349 21.33 -15.88 -29.19
N VAL A 350 20.64 -16.89 -29.73
CA VAL A 350 19.23 -17.21 -29.42
C VAL A 350 19.16 -18.01 -28.13
N TRP A 351 18.17 -17.70 -27.29
CA TRP A 351 17.91 -18.42 -26.06
C TRP A 351 16.84 -19.48 -26.26
N LEU A 352 17.13 -20.72 -25.88
CA LEU A 352 16.21 -21.86 -26.03
C LEU A 352 16.17 -22.70 -24.74
N PRO A 353 15.09 -23.44 -24.49
CA PRO A 353 15.04 -24.38 -23.38
C PRO A 353 16.12 -25.45 -23.51
N ALA A 354 16.90 -25.65 -22.44
CA ALA A 354 17.87 -26.73 -22.34
C ALA A 354 17.16 -28.09 -22.31
N PRO A 355 17.70 -29.14 -22.95
CA PRO A 355 17.15 -30.49 -22.88
C PRO A 355 17.07 -30.99 -21.44
N ALA A 356 16.01 -31.72 -21.08
CA ALA A 356 15.88 -32.26 -19.71
C ALA A 356 17.05 -33.17 -19.32
N ASP A 357 17.55 -33.95 -20.29
CA ASP A 357 18.65 -34.91 -20.08
C ASP A 357 20.03 -34.24 -19.87
N SER A 358 20.16 -32.94 -20.17
CA SER A 358 21.41 -32.20 -19.93
C SER A 358 21.54 -31.69 -18.49
N VAL A 359 20.44 -31.72 -17.72
CA VAL A 359 20.44 -31.25 -16.34
C VAL A 359 21.23 -32.24 -15.47
N PRO A 360 22.25 -31.76 -14.72
CA PRO A 360 23.09 -32.62 -13.90
C PRO A 360 22.34 -33.25 -12.72
N SER A 361 22.98 -34.25 -12.10
CA SER A 361 22.45 -34.96 -10.92
C SER A 361 22.15 -34.01 -9.75
N HIS A 362 23.08 -33.09 -9.45
CA HIS A 362 22.81 -31.99 -8.55
C HIS A 362 22.22 -30.83 -9.34
N ARG A 363 20.89 -30.76 -9.34
CA ARG A 363 20.15 -29.73 -10.05
C ARG A 363 20.46 -28.33 -9.50
N PRO A 364 20.85 -27.34 -10.34
CA PRO A 364 21.04 -25.97 -9.90
C PRO A 364 19.78 -25.41 -9.21
N GLY A 365 20.00 -24.64 -8.15
CA GLY A 365 18.92 -24.11 -7.34
C GLY A 365 18.34 -25.06 -6.29
N SER A 366 18.89 -26.28 -6.15
CA SER A 366 18.62 -27.17 -5.01
C SER A 366 19.65 -26.98 -3.90
N CYS A 367 19.23 -27.18 -2.65
CA CYS A 367 20.14 -27.02 -1.51
C CYS A 367 20.97 -28.27 -1.26
N SER A 368 22.27 -28.08 -1.06
CA SER A 368 23.20 -29.12 -0.62
C SER A 368 23.67 -28.84 0.81
N ALA A 369 24.01 -29.89 1.55
CA ALA A 369 24.58 -29.75 2.89
C ALA A 369 25.97 -29.07 2.85
N ASN A 370 26.72 -29.28 1.76
CA ASN A 370 28.02 -28.65 1.54
C ASN A 370 28.25 -28.38 0.05
N SER A 371 28.01 -27.15 -0.40
CA SER A 371 28.17 -26.72 -1.80
C SER A 371 29.62 -26.82 -2.30
N SER A 372 30.62 -26.78 -1.40
CA SER A 372 32.03 -26.90 -1.79
C SER A 372 32.41 -28.31 -2.25
N SER A 373 31.57 -29.31 -1.98
CA SER A 373 31.75 -30.71 -2.37
C SER A 373 31.08 -31.08 -3.69
N LEU A 374 30.37 -30.14 -4.32
CA LEU A 374 29.73 -30.35 -5.62
C LEU A 374 30.79 -30.59 -6.71
N SER A 375 30.41 -31.38 -7.73
CA SER A 375 31.33 -31.68 -8.83
C SER A 375 31.54 -30.45 -9.72
N ASP A 376 32.71 -30.34 -10.34
CA ASP A 376 33.00 -29.21 -11.25
C ASP A 376 32.02 -29.17 -12.43
N ASN A 377 31.51 -30.32 -12.89
CA ASN A 377 30.49 -30.38 -13.95
C ASN A 377 29.16 -29.75 -13.50
N ASP A 378 28.69 -30.06 -12.28
CA ASP A 378 27.47 -29.47 -11.74
C ASP A 378 27.62 -27.94 -11.59
N LEU A 379 28.79 -27.50 -11.11
CA LEU A 379 29.11 -26.08 -10.93
C LEU A 379 29.25 -25.33 -12.25
N HIS A 380 29.82 -25.95 -13.28
CA HIS A 380 29.88 -25.38 -14.63
C HIS A 380 28.49 -25.22 -15.23
N PHE A 381 27.62 -26.21 -15.08
CA PHE A 381 26.24 -26.12 -15.53
C PHE A 381 25.48 -25.02 -14.77
N ALA A 382 25.61 -24.97 -13.44
CA ALA A 382 24.99 -23.92 -12.61
C ALA A 382 25.46 -22.51 -13.01
N LYS A 383 26.73 -22.36 -13.40
CA LYS A 383 27.27 -21.07 -13.86
C LYS A 383 26.65 -20.58 -15.17
N SER A 384 26.30 -21.47 -16.09
CA SER A 384 25.75 -21.10 -17.41
C SER A 384 24.22 -21.12 -17.49
N HIS A 385 23.54 -21.84 -16.58
CA HIS A 385 22.09 -22.03 -16.59
C HIS A 385 21.42 -21.40 -15.37
N LEU A 386 21.35 -20.07 -15.36
CA LEU A 386 20.83 -19.30 -14.22
C LEU A 386 19.32 -19.01 -14.32
N MET A 387 18.71 -19.21 -15.48
CA MET A 387 17.34 -18.80 -15.78
C MET A 387 16.42 -19.97 -16.08
N MET A 388 15.17 -19.90 -15.62
CA MET A 388 14.11 -20.82 -16.00
C MET A 388 13.52 -20.43 -17.36
N ALA A 389 13.19 -21.42 -18.19
CA ALA A 389 12.62 -21.21 -19.51
C ALA A 389 11.15 -20.76 -19.46
N GLU A 390 10.38 -21.29 -18.51
CA GLU A 390 8.98 -20.90 -18.31
C GLU A 390 8.86 -19.79 -17.26
N PRO A 391 7.86 -18.89 -17.39
CA PRO A 391 7.57 -17.90 -16.36
C PRO A 391 6.69 -18.47 -15.24
N VAL A 392 6.76 -17.86 -14.07
CA VAL A 392 5.78 -18.05 -13.00
C VAL A 392 4.52 -17.25 -13.34
N SER A 393 3.38 -17.91 -13.42
CA SER A 393 2.09 -17.25 -13.69
C SER A 393 1.56 -16.54 -12.45
N GLY A 394 1.15 -15.27 -12.62
CA GLY A 394 0.47 -14.47 -11.59
C GLY A 394 -1.05 -14.59 -11.59
N GLY A 395 -1.60 -15.51 -12.40
CA GLY A 395 -3.04 -15.69 -12.58
C GLY A 395 -3.71 -14.52 -13.31
N VAL A 396 -5.03 -14.38 -13.13
CA VAL A 396 -5.78 -13.25 -13.65
C VAL A 396 -5.43 -12.00 -12.82
N PRO A 397 -4.96 -10.89 -13.44
CA PRO A 397 -4.61 -9.70 -12.69
C PRO A 397 -5.80 -9.11 -11.91
N VAL A 398 -5.55 -8.76 -10.66
CA VAL A 398 -6.46 -8.00 -9.80
C VAL A 398 -6.34 -6.52 -10.17
N MET A 399 -7.48 -5.87 -10.41
CA MET A 399 -7.56 -4.43 -10.74
C MET A 399 -6.60 -4.00 -11.86
N PRO A 400 -6.77 -4.48 -13.11
CA PRO A 400 -6.07 -3.88 -14.24
C PRO A 400 -6.63 -2.48 -14.49
N THR A 401 -5.76 -1.47 -14.47
CA THR A 401 -6.15 -0.05 -14.53
C THR A 401 -5.64 0.66 -15.79
N ARG A 402 -6.18 1.85 -16.05
CA ARG A 402 -5.65 2.82 -17.00
C ARG A 402 -5.26 4.09 -16.25
N ASP A 403 -4.14 4.70 -16.61
CA ASP A 403 -3.65 5.97 -16.05
C ASP A 403 -3.49 5.97 -14.53
N VAL A 404 -3.17 4.80 -13.97
CA VAL A 404 -2.97 4.59 -12.53
C VAL A 404 -1.66 3.82 -12.33
N PHE A 405 -0.89 4.24 -11.33
CA PHE A 405 0.41 3.66 -11.01
C PHE A 405 0.49 3.24 -9.54
N PHE A 406 0.51 1.93 -9.28
CA PHE A 406 0.57 1.37 -7.93
C PHE A 406 2.02 1.26 -7.45
N HIS A 407 2.43 2.15 -6.54
CA HIS A 407 3.78 2.17 -5.97
C HIS A 407 3.94 1.15 -4.85
N SER A 408 2.94 0.99 -3.98
CA SER A 408 2.94 -0.03 -2.95
C SER A 408 1.66 -0.83 -2.90
N VAL A 409 1.80 -2.10 -2.50
CA VAL A 409 0.70 -3.00 -2.18
C VAL A 409 0.91 -3.54 -0.77
N LEU A 410 -0.11 -3.48 0.05
CA LEU A 410 -0.16 -4.06 1.40
C LEU A 410 -1.39 -4.96 1.48
N VAL A 411 -1.33 -6.02 2.26
CA VAL A 411 -2.44 -6.96 2.39
C VAL A 411 -2.72 -7.24 3.86
N ASP A 412 -3.99 -7.18 4.23
CA ASP A 412 -4.49 -7.68 5.51
C ASP A 412 -5.23 -9.00 5.28
N VAL A 413 -4.95 -10.00 6.12
CA VAL A 413 -5.44 -11.37 5.96
C VAL A 413 -6.61 -11.58 6.91
N LEU A 414 -7.80 -11.81 6.38
CA LEU A 414 -8.98 -12.08 7.20
C LEU A 414 -9.50 -13.50 6.91
N PRO A 415 -10.25 -14.12 7.84
CA PRO A 415 -10.67 -15.51 7.71
C PRO A 415 -11.43 -15.83 6.41
N GLU A 416 -12.29 -14.92 5.96
CA GLU A 416 -13.13 -15.14 4.77
C GLU A 416 -12.56 -14.56 3.47
N GLN A 417 -11.71 -13.53 3.57
CA GLN A 417 -11.15 -12.83 2.41
C GLN A 417 -9.89 -12.03 2.77
N ASN A 418 -8.99 -11.83 1.82
CA ASN A 418 -7.86 -10.92 1.96
C ASN A 418 -8.27 -9.52 1.53
N VAL A 419 -7.75 -8.48 2.21
CA VAL A 419 -7.97 -7.08 1.82
C VAL A 419 -6.67 -6.47 1.32
N ILE A 420 -6.67 -6.03 0.07
CA ILE A 420 -5.51 -5.43 -0.58
C ILE A 420 -5.65 -3.91 -0.55
N PHE A 421 -4.58 -3.23 -0.14
CA PHE A 421 -4.43 -1.78 -0.16
C PHE A 421 -3.38 -1.41 -1.20
N ALA A 422 -3.82 -0.87 -2.33
CA ALA A 422 -2.95 -0.40 -3.42
C ALA A 422 -2.81 1.12 -3.34
N ILE A 423 -1.58 1.65 -3.34
CA ILE A 423 -1.33 3.07 -3.10
C ILE A 423 -0.47 3.67 -4.21
N ASP A 424 -0.89 4.80 -4.76
CA ASP A 424 -0.05 5.65 -5.61
C ASP A 424 0.64 6.71 -4.76
N HIS A 425 1.97 6.59 -4.62
CA HIS A 425 2.75 7.50 -3.78
C HIS A 425 2.80 8.94 -4.28
N ARG A 426 2.57 9.17 -5.59
CA ARG A 426 2.63 10.52 -6.18
C ARG A 426 1.34 11.30 -5.98
N SER A 427 0.21 10.65 -6.20
CA SER A 427 -1.10 11.28 -6.11
C SER A 427 -1.74 11.16 -4.73
N GLY A 428 -1.33 10.17 -3.93
CA GLY A 428 -1.92 9.85 -2.64
C GLY A 428 -3.20 9.02 -2.75
N TRP A 429 -3.57 8.55 -3.94
CA TRP A 429 -4.73 7.68 -4.10
C TRP A 429 -4.50 6.30 -3.46
N LEU A 430 -5.51 5.83 -2.73
CA LEU A 430 -5.63 4.52 -2.12
C LEU A 430 -6.83 3.79 -2.74
N TRP A 431 -6.60 2.54 -3.12
CA TRP A 431 -7.64 1.59 -3.49
C TRP A 431 -7.64 0.44 -2.50
N LYS A 432 -8.81 0.17 -1.92
CA LYS A 432 -9.08 -0.95 -1.03
C LYS A 432 -9.87 -2.01 -1.78
N LEU A 433 -9.40 -3.24 -1.79
CA LEU A 433 -9.95 -4.34 -2.57
C LEU A 433 -10.18 -5.56 -1.68
N ALA A 434 -11.31 -6.23 -1.84
CA ALA A 434 -11.47 -7.59 -1.34
C ALA A 434 -10.94 -8.58 -2.37
N HIS A 435 -10.24 -9.62 -1.93
CA HIS A 435 -9.74 -10.72 -2.76
C HIS A 435 -9.99 -12.05 -2.05
N TRP A 436 -10.75 -12.94 -2.68
CA TRP A 436 -11.15 -14.22 -2.10
C TRP A 436 -11.14 -15.33 -3.16
N ARG A 437 -11.31 -16.57 -2.71
CA ARG A 437 -11.42 -17.74 -3.57
C ARG A 437 -12.85 -18.25 -3.59
N GLU A 438 -13.42 -18.45 -4.78
CA GLU A 438 -14.78 -18.98 -4.96
C GLU A 438 -14.79 -19.96 -6.13
N GLY A 439 -15.31 -21.17 -5.92
CA GLY A 439 -15.42 -22.17 -6.99
C GLY A 439 -14.06 -22.62 -7.57
N GLY A 440 -12.98 -22.49 -6.80
CA GLY A 440 -11.62 -22.81 -7.23
C GLY A 440 -10.87 -21.65 -7.89
N GLU A 441 -11.56 -20.58 -8.28
CA GLU A 441 -11.01 -19.37 -8.90
C GLU A 441 -10.86 -18.22 -7.90
N TYR A 442 -9.89 -17.35 -8.16
CA TYR A 442 -9.74 -16.10 -7.41
C TYR A 442 -10.67 -15.02 -7.96
N ARG A 443 -11.30 -14.28 -7.05
CA ARG A 443 -12.21 -13.16 -7.35
C ARG A 443 -11.81 -11.95 -6.53
N TRP A 444 -12.19 -10.77 -7.04
CA TRP A 444 -11.94 -9.52 -6.35
C TRP A 444 -13.08 -8.52 -6.58
N SER A 445 -13.21 -7.56 -5.66
CA SER A 445 -14.12 -6.42 -5.77
C SER A 445 -13.50 -5.18 -5.12
N MET A 446 -13.77 -4.00 -5.68
CA MET A 446 -13.38 -2.73 -5.05
C MET A 446 -14.29 -2.47 -3.85
N LEU A 447 -13.69 -2.15 -2.70
CA LEU A 447 -14.41 -1.77 -1.49
C LEU A 447 -14.43 -0.26 -1.30
N GLN A 448 -13.32 0.41 -1.62
CA GLN A 448 -13.15 1.84 -1.37
C GLN A 448 -12.10 2.43 -2.32
N LYS A 449 -12.29 3.68 -2.74
CA LYS A 449 -11.31 4.50 -3.44
C LYS A 449 -11.31 5.90 -2.82
N ASN A 450 -10.18 6.32 -2.29
CA ASN A 450 -10.06 7.60 -1.59
C ASN A 450 -8.64 8.16 -1.71
N ARG A 451 -8.46 9.44 -1.38
CA ARG A 451 -7.15 10.10 -1.43
C ARG A 451 -6.64 10.35 -0.02
N LEU A 452 -5.47 9.81 0.30
CA LEU A 452 -4.79 10.04 1.57
C LEU A 452 -4.11 11.41 1.54
N GLU A 453 -4.47 12.29 2.47
CA GLU A 453 -3.87 13.61 2.57
C GLU A 453 -3.01 13.73 3.82
N VAL A 454 -1.69 13.75 3.65
CA VAL A 454 -0.73 13.94 4.74
C VAL A 454 0.08 15.21 4.46
N GLY A 455 -0.54 16.37 4.66
CA GLY A 455 0.09 17.69 4.50
C GLY A 455 0.57 18.01 3.07
N GLY A 456 -0.09 17.45 2.05
CA GLY A 456 0.23 17.69 0.63
C GLY A 456 1.58 17.13 0.16
N ALA A 457 2.31 16.40 1.00
CA ALA A 457 3.62 15.85 0.68
C ALA A 457 3.53 14.49 -0.04
N ARG A 458 4.55 14.16 -0.83
CA ARG A 458 4.65 12.87 -1.54
C ARG A 458 4.83 11.74 -0.53
N ILE A 459 4.12 10.63 -0.71
CA ILE A 459 4.28 9.42 0.11
C ILE A 459 5.64 8.78 -0.18
N MET A 460 6.32 8.29 0.85
CA MET A 460 7.65 7.68 0.77
C MET A 460 7.65 6.20 1.16
N ALA A 461 6.97 5.84 2.24
CA ALA A 461 6.84 4.45 2.69
C ALA A 461 5.46 4.22 3.33
N THR A 462 5.06 2.96 3.35
CA THR A 462 3.76 2.54 3.87
C THR A 462 3.92 1.26 4.70
N ALA A 463 3.21 1.15 5.82
CA ALA A 463 3.19 -0.05 6.66
C ALA A 463 1.78 -0.31 7.19
N ILE A 464 1.47 -1.55 7.53
CA ILE A 464 0.15 -1.95 8.03
C ILE A 464 0.28 -2.64 9.39
N LEU A 465 -0.50 -2.19 10.38
CA LEU A 465 -0.82 -2.97 11.57
C LEU A 465 -2.11 -3.75 11.24
N PRO A 466 -2.04 -5.09 11.13
CA PRO A 466 -3.19 -5.91 10.76
C PRO A 466 -4.44 -5.56 11.55
N HIS A 467 -5.58 -5.52 10.86
CA HIS A 467 -6.91 -5.20 11.39
C HIS A 467 -7.14 -3.78 11.91
N GLU A 468 -6.06 -3.03 12.15
CA GLU A 468 -6.11 -1.76 12.86
C GLU A 468 -5.82 -0.56 11.96
N PHE A 469 -4.55 -0.37 11.57
CA PHE A 469 -4.09 0.90 11.00
C PHE A 469 -3.17 0.75 9.78
N LEU A 470 -3.34 1.66 8.83
CA LEU A 470 -2.39 1.97 7.77
C LEU A 470 -1.53 3.16 8.21
N TYR A 471 -0.21 3.04 8.10
CA TYR A 471 0.74 4.13 8.32
C TYR A 471 1.33 4.57 6.99
N VAL A 472 1.43 5.88 6.80
CA VAL A 472 1.96 6.50 5.59
C VAL A 472 2.96 7.57 5.99
N SER A 473 4.20 7.42 5.54
CA SER A 473 5.23 8.44 5.71
C SER A 473 5.38 9.31 4.47
N THR A 474 5.83 10.55 4.65
CA THR A 474 5.94 11.52 3.56
C THR A 474 7.35 12.09 3.37
N SER A 475 7.55 12.78 2.25
CA SER A 475 8.75 13.55 1.93
C SER A 475 9.00 14.73 2.88
N ALA A 476 7.98 15.15 3.63
CA ALA A 476 8.08 16.21 4.65
C ALA A 476 8.42 15.65 6.05
N SER A 477 8.83 14.39 6.14
CA SER A 477 9.16 13.70 7.40
C SER A 477 7.99 13.64 8.38
N THR A 478 6.76 13.56 7.86
CA THR A 478 5.54 13.34 8.63
C THR A 478 5.06 11.90 8.45
N VAL A 479 4.37 11.37 9.46
CA VAL A 479 3.73 10.04 9.43
C VAL A 479 2.26 10.21 9.79
N GLY A 480 1.37 9.80 8.89
CA GLY A 480 -0.07 9.72 9.13
C GLY A 480 -0.50 8.30 9.50
N GLN A 481 -1.42 8.18 10.45
CA GLN A 481 -2.10 6.94 10.85
C GLN A 481 -3.56 7.00 10.41
N PHE A 482 -4.01 5.97 9.71
CA PHE A 482 -5.37 5.86 9.16
C PHE A 482 -6.00 4.53 9.60
N SER A 483 -7.26 4.52 10.03
CA SER A 483 -7.94 3.24 10.26
C SER A 483 -8.11 2.47 8.96
N LEU A 484 -7.77 1.17 8.98
CA LEU A 484 -8.03 0.27 7.85
C LEU A 484 -9.53 0.10 7.58
N ALA A 485 -10.35 0.24 8.62
CA ALA A 485 -11.79 0.08 8.52
C ALA A 485 -12.43 1.26 7.78
N ALA A 486 -12.08 2.49 8.18
CA ALA A 486 -12.58 3.74 7.62
C ALA A 486 -14.10 3.76 7.36
N CYS A 487 -14.89 3.11 8.22
CA CYS A 487 -16.31 2.84 7.99
C CYS A 487 -17.17 4.09 7.75
N HIS A 488 -16.73 5.26 8.24
CA HIS A 488 -17.39 6.54 8.02
C HIS A 488 -17.44 6.97 6.54
N LEU A 489 -16.59 6.40 5.68
CA LEU A 489 -16.59 6.66 4.24
C LEU A 489 -17.69 5.89 3.49
N HIS A 490 -18.30 4.90 4.15
CA HIS A 490 -19.39 4.11 3.58
C HIS A 490 -20.75 4.75 3.86
N ALA A 491 -21.30 5.40 2.84
CA ALA A 491 -22.61 6.07 2.92
C ALA A 491 -23.82 5.12 2.74
N SER A 492 -23.60 3.87 2.33
CA SER A 492 -24.68 2.91 2.03
C SER A 492 -24.56 1.62 2.83
N CYS A 493 -25.70 0.96 3.08
CA CYS A 493 -25.71 -0.37 3.68
C CYS A 493 -24.86 -1.35 2.88
N HIS A 494 -24.99 -1.35 1.54
CA HIS A 494 -24.28 -2.30 0.70
C HIS A 494 -22.76 -2.13 0.82
N SER A 495 -22.25 -0.92 0.58
CA SER A 495 -20.80 -0.64 0.66
C SER A 495 -20.23 -0.91 2.05
N CYS A 496 -20.99 -0.59 3.10
CA CYS A 496 -20.61 -0.87 4.48
C CYS A 496 -20.58 -2.37 4.80
N ALA A 497 -21.59 -3.12 4.33
CA ALA A 497 -21.75 -4.54 4.67
C ALA A 497 -20.72 -5.43 3.96
N ILE A 498 -20.30 -5.09 2.73
CA ILE A 498 -19.29 -5.87 2.00
C ILE A 498 -17.85 -5.66 2.52
N ASP A 499 -17.61 -4.54 3.20
CA ASP A 499 -16.33 -4.24 3.83
C ASP A 499 -16.15 -5.11 5.09
N PRO A 500 -15.13 -5.98 5.14
CA PRO A 500 -15.00 -6.95 6.22
C PRO A 500 -14.69 -6.31 7.58
N PHE A 501 -14.26 -5.06 7.62
CA PHE A 501 -13.99 -4.34 8.87
C PHE A 501 -15.24 -3.63 9.43
N CYS A 502 -16.32 -3.55 8.64
CA CYS A 502 -17.48 -2.73 8.93
C CYS A 502 -18.77 -3.54 9.06
N SER A 503 -19.79 -2.89 9.61
CA SER A 503 -21.15 -3.40 9.74
C SER A 503 -22.14 -2.23 9.74
N TRP A 504 -23.28 -2.43 9.10
CA TRP A 504 -24.31 -1.41 8.96
C TRP A 504 -25.38 -1.54 10.04
N SER A 505 -25.73 -0.45 10.71
CA SER A 505 -26.86 -0.40 11.64
C SER A 505 -28.12 0.00 10.89
N SER A 506 -29.11 -0.89 10.83
CA SER A 506 -30.40 -0.58 10.19
C SER A 506 -31.21 0.48 10.97
N ALA A 507 -31.11 0.46 12.30
CA ALA A 507 -31.80 1.41 13.18
C ALA A 507 -31.21 2.82 13.11
N GLY A 508 -29.88 2.92 12.99
CA GLY A 508 -29.16 4.19 12.99
C GLY A 508 -28.80 4.72 11.61
N ALA A 509 -29.10 3.98 10.53
CA ALA A 509 -28.65 4.26 9.16
C ALA A 509 -27.17 4.68 9.07
N THR A 510 -26.31 4.00 9.83
CA THR A 510 -24.89 4.37 10.00
C THR A 510 -23.99 3.15 9.87
N CYS A 511 -22.82 3.38 9.29
CA CYS A 511 -21.76 2.38 9.20
C CYS A 511 -20.80 2.49 10.37
N ALA A 512 -20.52 1.37 11.03
CA ALA A 512 -19.59 1.32 12.16
C ALA A 512 -18.63 0.14 12.04
N ARG A 513 -17.57 0.18 12.85
CA ARG A 513 -16.60 -0.92 12.93
C ARG A 513 -17.27 -2.18 13.47
N ARG A 514 -16.99 -3.33 12.87
CA ARG A 514 -17.61 -4.63 13.19
C ARG A 514 -17.47 -5.01 14.67
N GLU A 515 -16.35 -4.68 15.32
CA GLU A 515 -16.12 -4.95 16.74
C GLU A 515 -17.06 -4.17 17.68
N LYS A 516 -17.52 -2.99 17.24
CA LYS A 516 -18.48 -2.14 17.98
C LYS A 516 -19.93 -2.53 17.66
N ALA A 517 -20.16 -3.29 16.60
CA ALA A 517 -21.46 -3.77 16.17
C ALA A 517 -21.93 -4.95 17.04
N LYS A 518 -22.43 -4.66 18.24
CA LYS A 518 -22.98 -5.66 19.17
C LYS A 518 -24.51 -5.62 19.17
N GLY A 519 -25.13 -6.80 19.20
CA GLY A 519 -26.60 -6.95 19.30
C GLY A 519 -27.29 -7.27 17.97
N THR A 520 -28.62 -7.29 17.99
CA THR A 520 -29.47 -7.57 16.81
C THR A 520 -29.67 -6.32 15.95
N GLY A 521 -29.69 -6.46 14.62
CA GLY A 521 -29.96 -5.36 13.68
C GLY A 521 -28.73 -4.80 12.96
N TRP A 522 -27.56 -5.41 13.14
CA TRP A 522 -26.36 -5.15 12.36
C TRP A 522 -26.32 -6.05 11.12
N ILE A 523 -25.97 -5.46 9.97
CA ILE A 523 -25.83 -6.14 8.69
C ILE A 523 -24.35 -6.16 8.31
N SER A 524 -23.82 -7.36 8.06
CA SER A 524 -22.43 -7.57 7.69
C SER A 524 -22.32 -8.77 6.76
N SER A 525 -21.58 -8.61 5.68
CA SER A 525 -21.35 -9.62 4.66
C SER A 525 -19.87 -9.64 4.25
N TRP A 526 -19.58 -10.25 3.10
CA TRP A 526 -18.26 -10.36 2.49
C TRP A 526 -18.40 -10.78 1.01
N ALA A 527 -17.32 -10.72 0.21
CA ALA A 527 -17.29 -11.19 -1.19
C ALA A 527 -18.44 -10.69 -2.08
N GLY A 528 -18.90 -9.45 -1.88
CA GLY A 528 -20.01 -8.87 -2.65
C GLY A 528 -21.40 -9.43 -2.34
N ARG A 529 -21.56 -10.25 -1.27
CA ARG A 529 -22.82 -10.94 -0.94
C ARG A 529 -23.80 -10.12 -0.07
N GLY A 530 -23.55 -8.82 0.14
CA GLY A 530 -24.33 -7.99 1.07
C GLY A 530 -25.69 -7.47 0.57
N TRP A 531 -26.07 -7.75 -0.68
CA TRP A 531 -27.26 -7.15 -1.31
C TRP A 531 -28.58 -7.57 -0.67
N SER A 532 -28.78 -8.88 -0.44
CA SER A 532 -30.07 -9.41 0.02
C SER A 532 -30.43 -8.96 1.45
N GLU A 533 -29.43 -8.83 2.31
CA GLU A 533 -29.60 -8.39 3.70
C GLU A 533 -29.91 -6.89 3.76
N CYS A 534 -29.27 -6.08 2.90
CA CYS A 534 -29.51 -4.64 2.79
C CYS A 534 -30.84 -4.28 2.12
N ALA A 535 -31.47 -5.16 1.37
CA ALA A 535 -32.81 -4.92 0.79
C ALA A 535 -33.90 -4.73 1.89
N SER A 536 -33.62 -5.23 3.10
CA SER A 536 -34.47 -5.06 4.28
C SER A 536 -34.15 -3.80 5.11
N ALA A 537 -33.12 -3.03 4.73
CA ALA A 537 -32.74 -1.83 5.45
C ALA A 537 -33.85 -0.75 5.38
N ALA A 538 -34.02 -0.02 6.48
CA ALA A 538 -35.01 1.04 6.59
C ALA A 538 -34.72 2.16 5.57
N ALA A 539 -35.79 2.77 5.06
CA ALA A 539 -35.69 3.94 4.18
C ALA A 539 -35.03 5.11 4.93
N VAL A 540 -34.10 5.82 4.28
CA VAL A 540 -33.58 7.08 4.82
C VAL A 540 -34.66 8.15 4.67
N GLU A 541 -35.17 8.65 5.78
CA GLU A 541 -36.17 9.73 5.76
C GLU A 541 -35.48 11.08 5.45
N LYS A 542 -35.98 11.78 4.43
CA LYS A 542 -35.59 13.17 4.12
C LYS A 542 -36.83 14.06 4.15
N THR A 543 -36.83 15.02 5.06
CA THR A 543 -37.85 16.08 5.09
C THR A 543 -37.38 17.24 4.22
N VAL A 544 -38.24 17.68 3.30
CA VAL A 544 -37.97 18.78 2.36
C VAL A 544 -39.19 19.69 2.26
N TYR A 545 -38.97 20.97 1.94
CA TYR A 545 -40.04 21.96 1.84
C TYR A 545 -40.40 22.26 0.39
N LEU A 546 -41.58 22.84 0.19
CA LEU A 546 -42.07 23.20 -1.14
C LEU A 546 -41.15 24.21 -1.83
N GLY A 547 -40.66 23.84 -3.02
CA GLY A 547 -39.76 24.67 -3.82
C GLY A 547 -38.27 24.45 -3.57
N ASP A 548 -37.90 23.59 -2.61
CA ASP A 548 -36.50 23.21 -2.37
C ASP A 548 -35.91 22.41 -3.55
N ALA A 549 -34.58 22.28 -3.54
CA ALA A 549 -33.89 21.29 -4.36
C ALA A 549 -33.57 20.07 -3.48
N LEU A 550 -34.11 18.91 -3.86
CA LEU A 550 -33.85 17.65 -3.18
C LEU A 550 -32.80 16.86 -3.96
N HIS A 551 -31.66 16.55 -3.33
CA HIS A 551 -30.66 15.64 -3.86
C HIS A 551 -30.75 14.28 -3.18
N LEU A 552 -30.96 13.24 -3.96
CA LEU A 552 -30.88 11.84 -3.55
C LEU A 552 -29.61 11.24 -4.14
N GLU A 553 -28.62 11.03 -3.30
CA GLU A 553 -27.31 10.51 -3.69
C GLU A 553 -27.40 9.01 -4.07
N SER A 554 -26.61 8.59 -5.05
CA SER A 554 -26.33 7.19 -5.36
C SER A 554 -24.85 6.99 -5.63
N THR A 555 -24.40 5.73 -5.57
CA THR A 555 -23.05 5.32 -5.95
C THR A 555 -23.09 4.46 -7.21
N ARG A 556 -22.09 4.59 -8.09
CA ARG A 556 -22.01 3.81 -9.34
C ARG A 556 -21.75 2.31 -9.12
N ASP A 557 -21.40 1.88 -7.91
CA ASP A 557 -21.12 0.48 -7.55
C ASP A 557 -22.37 -0.40 -7.38
N GLU A 558 -23.51 0.02 -7.92
CA GLU A 558 -24.77 -0.73 -7.85
C GLU A 558 -24.90 -1.73 -9.01
N ASP A 559 -25.60 -2.85 -8.77
CA ASP A 559 -25.66 -4.04 -9.63
C ASP A 559 -25.77 -3.70 -11.13
N PRO A 560 -24.89 -4.26 -12.02
CA PRO A 560 -24.98 -4.07 -13.47
C PRO A 560 -26.33 -4.51 -14.09
N LYS A 561 -27.21 -5.17 -13.33
CA LYS A 561 -28.58 -5.53 -13.74
C LYS A 561 -29.66 -4.49 -13.38
N GLU A 562 -29.34 -3.40 -12.69
CA GLU A 562 -30.35 -2.47 -12.19
C GLU A 562 -30.87 -1.42 -13.18
N LYS A 563 -32.20 -1.28 -13.14
CA LYS A 563 -33.01 -0.42 -14.01
C LYS A 563 -33.34 0.91 -13.34
N GLY A 564 -32.42 1.87 -13.36
CA GLY A 564 -32.70 3.28 -13.04
C GLY A 564 -33.35 3.53 -11.66
N TRP A 565 -33.76 4.78 -11.41
CA TRP A 565 -34.50 5.13 -10.20
C TRP A 565 -35.98 4.77 -10.35
N THR A 566 -36.59 4.34 -9.25
CA THR A 566 -38.04 4.14 -9.14
C THR A 566 -38.61 5.00 -8.02
N LYS A 567 -39.83 5.50 -8.22
CA LYS A 567 -40.62 6.18 -7.21
C LYS A 567 -41.93 5.43 -7.02
N ASP A 568 -42.20 4.97 -5.80
CA ASP A 568 -43.38 4.17 -5.45
C ASP A 568 -43.62 3.00 -6.44
N GLY A 569 -42.52 2.37 -6.87
CA GLY A 569 -42.52 1.26 -7.84
C GLY A 569 -42.63 1.66 -9.32
N ARG A 570 -42.71 2.95 -9.67
CA ARG A 570 -42.73 3.45 -11.05
C ARG A 570 -41.34 3.93 -11.46
N SER A 571 -40.86 3.52 -12.63
CA SER A 571 -39.58 4.01 -13.17
C SER A 571 -39.65 5.52 -13.45
N LEU A 572 -38.68 6.25 -12.91
CA LEU A 572 -38.53 7.68 -13.15
C LEU A 572 -37.93 7.92 -14.54
N THR A 573 -38.45 8.93 -15.26
CA THR A 573 -37.91 9.32 -16.55
C THR A 573 -36.92 10.47 -16.40
N ARG A 574 -35.96 10.62 -17.34
CA ARG A 574 -34.98 11.72 -17.32
C ARG A 574 -35.60 13.12 -17.43
N SER A 575 -36.87 13.22 -17.84
CA SER A 575 -37.63 14.46 -17.87
C SER A 575 -38.08 14.95 -16.49
N ASP A 576 -38.11 14.05 -15.49
CA ASP A 576 -38.65 14.34 -14.15
C ASP A 576 -37.56 14.78 -13.16
N VAL A 577 -36.30 14.43 -13.44
CA VAL A 577 -35.17 14.57 -12.50
C VAL A 577 -33.86 14.85 -13.23
N ILE A 578 -32.96 15.62 -12.58
CA ILE A 578 -31.60 15.84 -13.06
C ILE A 578 -30.72 14.72 -12.50
N ALA A 579 -30.10 13.92 -13.36
CA ALA A 579 -29.15 12.90 -12.91
C ALA A 579 -27.79 13.53 -12.57
N ASP A 580 -27.20 13.14 -11.45
CA ASP A 580 -25.82 13.53 -11.11
C ASP A 580 -24.78 12.59 -11.77
N SER A 581 -23.50 12.92 -11.59
CA SER A 581 -22.38 12.13 -12.13
C SER A 581 -22.22 10.75 -11.47
N ASN A 582 -22.69 10.56 -10.24
CA ASN A 582 -22.56 9.32 -9.46
C ASN A 582 -23.79 8.40 -9.55
N GLY A 583 -24.81 8.82 -10.31
CA GLY A 583 -26.07 8.08 -10.45
C GLY A 583 -27.14 8.50 -9.45
N GLY A 584 -26.91 9.50 -8.60
CA GLY A 584 -27.97 10.16 -7.86
C GLY A 584 -28.93 10.95 -8.77
N ILE A 585 -30.00 11.45 -8.16
CA ILE A 585 -30.99 12.30 -8.80
C ILE A 585 -31.21 13.57 -7.98
N VAL A 586 -31.41 14.68 -8.68
CA VAL A 586 -31.77 15.97 -8.12
C VAL A 586 -33.14 16.35 -8.65
N ILE A 587 -34.07 16.59 -7.72
CA ILE A 587 -35.41 17.12 -7.99
C ILE A 587 -35.35 18.61 -7.68
N MET A 588 -35.56 19.44 -8.70
CA MET A 588 -35.58 20.89 -8.54
C MET A 588 -37.00 21.36 -8.32
N ASN A 589 -37.20 22.30 -7.38
CA ASN A 589 -38.51 22.88 -7.08
C ASN A 589 -39.52 21.80 -6.65
N VAL A 590 -39.19 21.12 -5.55
CA VAL A 590 -39.98 20.04 -4.94
C VAL A 590 -41.44 20.45 -4.76
N ARG A 591 -42.36 19.60 -5.20
CA ARG A 591 -43.81 19.73 -5.06
C ARG A 591 -44.35 18.71 -4.07
N GLN A 592 -45.59 18.89 -3.64
CA GLN A 592 -46.26 17.91 -2.78
C GLN A 592 -46.33 16.51 -3.42
N GLU A 593 -46.47 16.46 -4.75
CA GLU A 593 -46.46 15.21 -5.52
C GLU A 593 -45.09 14.53 -5.54
N ASP A 594 -44.01 15.22 -5.17
CA ASP A 594 -42.64 14.67 -5.08
C ASP A 594 -42.40 13.89 -3.78
N GLY A 595 -43.35 13.91 -2.83
CA GLY A 595 -43.33 13.00 -1.69
C GLY A 595 -43.49 11.54 -2.12
N GLY A 596 -42.88 10.62 -1.39
CA GLY A 596 -42.97 9.19 -1.67
C GLY A 596 -41.68 8.41 -1.40
N GLU A 597 -41.68 7.15 -1.80
CA GLU A 597 -40.54 6.24 -1.63
C GLU A 597 -39.73 6.15 -2.92
N TYR A 598 -38.46 6.56 -2.85
CA TYR A 598 -37.52 6.51 -3.96
C TYR A 598 -36.55 5.35 -3.75
N VAL A 599 -36.46 4.46 -4.73
CA VAL A 599 -35.61 3.27 -4.68
C VAL A 599 -34.73 3.19 -5.90
N ARG A 600 -33.43 3.02 -5.66
CA ARG A 600 -32.45 2.60 -6.65
C ARG A 600 -31.57 1.55 -5.99
N GLY A 601 -31.74 0.32 -6.46
CA GLY A 601 -31.13 -0.85 -5.87
C GLY A 601 -31.35 -1.03 -4.38
N THR A 602 -30.26 -0.98 -3.62
CA THR A 602 -30.30 -1.09 -2.15
C THR A 602 -30.51 0.23 -1.44
N ARG A 603 -30.46 1.37 -2.16
CA ARG A 603 -30.80 2.67 -1.59
C ARG A 603 -32.30 2.91 -1.64
N ARG A 604 -32.87 3.24 -0.49
CA ARG A 604 -34.27 3.57 -0.29
C ARG A 604 -34.37 4.88 0.47
N TYR A 605 -35.03 5.86 -0.10
CA TYR A 605 -35.33 7.15 0.52
C TYR A 605 -36.83 7.30 0.71
N ARG A 606 -37.25 7.76 1.88
CA ARG A 606 -38.63 8.19 2.12
C ARG A 606 -38.63 9.70 2.19
N VAL A 607 -39.19 10.33 1.18
CA VAL A 607 -39.24 11.79 1.07
C VAL A 607 -40.54 12.29 1.65
N ILE A 608 -40.45 13.10 2.71
CA ILE A 608 -41.57 13.74 3.37
C ILE A 608 -41.56 15.21 2.94
N VAL A 609 -42.55 15.62 2.16
CA VAL A 609 -42.70 17.02 1.75
C VAL A 609 -43.55 17.71 2.79
N ASP A 610 -42.92 18.61 3.56
CA ASP A 610 -43.60 19.42 4.56
C ASP A 610 -44.32 20.58 3.86
N THR A 611 -45.64 20.62 4.03
CA THR A 611 -46.53 21.64 3.44
C THR A 611 -46.81 22.80 4.39
N GLU A 612 -46.31 22.77 5.64
CA GLU A 612 -46.54 23.86 6.61
C GLU A 612 -45.71 25.11 6.29
N CYS A 613 -44.66 24.99 5.46
CA CYS A 613 -43.85 26.11 4.99
C CYS A 613 -44.13 26.40 3.50
N GLU A 614 -45.29 27.00 3.20
CA GLU A 614 -45.62 27.44 1.84
C GLU A 614 -44.80 28.67 1.43
N ARG A 615 -44.17 28.60 0.24
CA ARG A 615 -43.50 29.75 -0.37
C ARG A 615 -44.52 30.87 -0.60
N PRO A 616 -44.33 32.08 -0.05
CA PRO A 616 -45.30 33.15 -0.20
C PRO A 616 -45.45 33.56 -1.67
N THR A 617 -46.66 33.39 -2.20
CA THR A 617 -47.01 33.70 -3.60
C THR A 617 -47.27 35.18 -3.85
N THR A 618 -47.30 35.99 -2.79
CA THR A 618 -47.50 37.44 -2.83
C THR A 618 -46.37 38.18 -2.11
N VAL A 619 -46.04 39.39 -2.58
CA VAL A 619 -45.05 40.26 -1.94
C VAL A 619 -45.42 40.57 -0.48
N ALA A 620 -46.73 40.67 -0.18
CA ALA A 620 -47.24 40.84 1.18
C ALA A 620 -46.99 39.60 2.06
N GLY A 621 -47.21 38.40 1.53
CA GLY A 621 -46.88 37.14 2.20
C GLY A 621 -45.39 37.01 2.50
N TYR A 622 -44.53 37.42 1.56
CA TYR A 622 -43.08 37.42 1.75
C TYR A 622 -42.66 38.34 2.88
N HIS A 623 -43.18 39.57 2.93
CA HIS A 623 -42.88 40.49 4.03
C HIS A 623 -43.44 40.01 5.38
N SER A 624 -44.52 39.24 5.39
CA SER A 624 -45.06 38.66 6.62
C SER A 624 -44.15 37.55 7.15
N ALA A 625 -43.84 36.56 6.31
CA ALA A 625 -42.94 35.46 6.65
C ALA A 625 -41.54 35.96 7.02
N HIS A 626 -41.02 36.98 6.31
CA HIS A 626 -39.74 37.61 6.64
C HIS A 626 -39.76 38.32 7.99
N ARG A 627 -40.87 38.96 8.39
CA ARG A 627 -40.99 39.59 9.71
C ARG A 627 -41.05 38.55 10.83
N GLU A 628 -41.73 37.44 10.59
CA GLU A 628 -41.83 36.31 11.51
C GLU A 628 -40.47 35.62 11.67
N TYR A 629 -39.79 35.33 10.56
CA TYR A 629 -38.40 34.86 10.56
C TYR A 629 -37.45 35.80 11.29
N CYS A 630 -37.52 37.12 11.05
CA CYS A 630 -36.69 38.08 11.80
C CYS A 630 -37.00 38.09 13.30
N LYS A 631 -38.26 37.86 13.70
CA LYS A 631 -38.63 37.75 15.12
C LYS A 631 -38.10 36.47 15.75
N GLU A 632 -38.26 35.34 15.07
CA GLU A 632 -37.74 34.06 15.55
C GLU A 632 -36.22 34.06 15.59
N MET A 633 -35.54 34.63 14.59
CA MET A 633 -34.09 34.75 14.57
C MET A 633 -33.58 35.71 15.65
N ALA A 634 -34.33 36.77 15.96
CA ALA A 634 -34.03 37.61 17.12
C ALA A 634 -34.24 36.86 18.45
N SER A 635 -35.28 36.02 18.54
CA SER A 635 -35.53 35.16 19.70
C SER A 635 -34.49 34.04 19.85
N ALA A 636 -34.04 33.46 18.76
CA ALA A 636 -32.99 32.45 18.74
C ALA A 636 -31.65 33.08 19.12
N LYS A 637 -31.36 34.29 18.64
CA LYS A 637 -30.18 35.06 19.04
C LYS A 637 -30.20 35.38 20.53
N THR A 638 -31.33 35.82 21.09
CA THR A 638 -31.43 36.05 22.54
C THR A 638 -31.34 34.74 23.35
N MET A 639 -31.86 33.62 22.83
CA MET A 639 -31.67 32.30 23.46
C MET A 639 -30.22 31.83 23.40
N ILE A 640 -29.50 32.08 22.30
CA ILE A 640 -28.07 31.81 22.15
C ILE A 640 -27.27 32.70 23.10
N ASP A 641 -27.55 34.00 23.17
CA ASP A 641 -26.89 34.93 24.09
C ASP A 641 -27.14 34.50 25.56
N GLN A 642 -28.35 34.02 25.88
CA GLN A 642 -28.72 33.46 27.20
C GLN A 642 -28.02 32.12 27.50
N TRP A 643 -27.86 31.27 26.48
CA TRP A 643 -27.13 30.02 26.57
C TRP A 643 -25.62 30.25 26.74
N GLU A 644 -25.04 31.20 26.01
CA GLU A 644 -23.65 31.64 26.14
C GLU A 644 -23.37 32.28 27.49
N THR A 645 -24.29 33.08 28.04
CA THR A 645 -24.15 33.61 29.41
C THR A 645 -24.32 32.53 30.48
N CYS A 646 -25.20 31.54 30.28
CA CYS A 646 -25.31 30.37 31.17
C CYS A 646 -24.07 29.47 31.14
N ASN A 647 -23.45 29.28 29.97
CA ASN A 647 -22.25 28.44 29.82
C ASN A 647 -20.95 29.19 30.10
N GLY A 648 -20.91 30.51 29.91
CA GLY A 648 -19.82 31.38 30.36
C GLY A 648 -19.65 31.38 31.88
N ALA A 649 -20.74 31.22 32.64
CA ALA A 649 -20.71 31.04 34.09
C ALA A 649 -20.23 29.64 34.54
N ARG A 650 -20.07 28.67 33.61
CA ARG A 650 -19.57 27.31 33.88
C ARG A 650 -18.20 26.99 33.26
N GLY A 651 -17.51 27.98 32.70
CA GLY A 651 -16.11 27.82 32.29
C GLY A 651 -15.88 26.79 31.17
N VAL A 652 -16.73 26.79 30.14
CA VAL A 652 -16.48 26.03 28.90
C VAL A 652 -16.32 27.01 27.74
N ASN A 653 -15.17 26.94 27.07
CA ASN A 653 -14.75 27.86 26.02
C ASN A 653 -14.87 27.15 24.65
N PRO A 654 -15.77 27.55 23.74
CA PRO A 654 -15.77 27.06 22.37
C PRO A 654 -15.29 28.15 21.42
N ALA A 655 -14.03 28.07 21.01
CA ALA A 655 -13.59 28.69 19.77
C ALA A 655 -13.73 27.66 18.64
N MET A 656 -14.71 27.82 17.75
CA MET A 656 -14.64 27.29 16.38
C MET A 656 -15.73 27.89 15.47
N ASN A 657 -15.30 28.91 14.72
CA ASN A 657 -15.54 29.20 13.31
C ASN A 657 -16.74 28.56 12.58
N LEU A 658 -17.59 29.43 12.01
CA LEU A 658 -18.31 29.20 10.76
C LEU A 658 -17.96 30.33 9.78
N VAL A 659 -17.27 29.98 8.69
CA VAL A 659 -17.28 30.67 7.40
C VAL A 659 -18.04 29.78 6.44
#